data_AF-A0A177SHK7-F1
#
_entry.id   AF-A0A177SHK7-F1
#
_cell.length_a   1.000
_cell.length_b   1.000
_cell.length_c   1.000
_cell.angle_alpha   90.00
_cell.angle_beta   90.00
_cell.angle_gamma   90.00
#
_symmetry.space_group_name_H-M   'P 1'
#
loop_
_entity.id
_entity.type
_entity.pdbx_description
1 polymer ?
#
loop_
_entity_poly.entity_id
_entity_poly.type
_entity_poly.pdbx_seq_one_letter_code
_entity_poly.pdbx_strand_id
1 'polypeptide(L)'
;MKYGSTFGKWALAGVLTAGILPQAGLVGAEGEGVILSEYIEGTSNNKAIELYNGSGQIIDLADYTLVQYTNGGPSEAKITLSGKVDPGKTFVIANSSANADIKAKAQLTTGSLNFNGNDPIALKKGDVVLDIIGPLGSSTDFAKDTTLVRNAGVTSGAKTYEPSQWTSFPVDTLTNLGSHQTEAGDVLAAPTASPVGEVERGDQVTLSGEGTIHYTVDGTTPTVDSPVYTSPITINDEVTIQAVAVKDGKTSAVSTFKYYIAPPITKISNIQGVAHTSPYADQLVRTTGVVTYVVDANNFYMQDPNPDNDSRTSEGILVYAKNHGAAIGQKVATTGYVKEWLLGGYSDKFDTDLAVTEISTVNLVKGALNEGLPASIVLGDKGVLIPTQVVDNDSFAQFDPEEDAIDLYESLEGMRVALPNAIVTGPQANRTIPVRTQTADKVYTKRGTPILTKDNVNPERLFVEMGSSSYRAKAGDTFNGTIEGVMSYNYSAYKVLSKAADLPKLVTREADRQPTNIKTGESRLTVASYNVENFASTADAGKVDRVSEGIATFLKTPDIVGLTEMQDNDGATDSGTVDASKSFETLIAAIEAKTGVRYAYTDIAPEDKKDGGQPGGNIRVGFLYNPARVSLAPGEKGGATEAVTVENGKLTKNPGRIQPTDPNFASSRKPLVAEFLFNGDSYHVIVNHFNSKGGDGADFGKNQPVVRKSEVQRHAIANIVQDFVSELKTEVKGSNVVVLGDLNDFQFSKTLDILKGDNLWNTVDDLPESERYSYIYNGNAQVLDHILISNNLKSYTSSDIVNINSEYMEADGSASDHDPAIISIQGAETAVPVKGKAEVGIWRAVQKGKHIFIERKLGRNWDKASETHADQQGELLALRVSQGRPYIQVKTIKGKTIWLELSNKYKLTETTKYQ
;
A
#
# COMPACT_ATOMS: atom_id res chain seq x y z
N MET A 1 -24.44 21.23 -16.21
CA MET A 1 -25.50 21.06 -17.24
C MET A 1 -26.55 20.11 -16.69
N LYS A 2 -27.83 20.51 -16.75
CA LYS A 2 -29.01 19.62 -16.59
C LYS A 2 -29.30 18.95 -17.94
N TYR A 3 -29.65 17.67 -17.95
CA TYR A 3 -30.54 16.90 -18.85
C TYR A 3 -30.34 15.42 -18.44
N GLY A 4 -31.33 14.54 -18.19
CA GLY A 4 -32.77 14.58 -18.38
C GLY A 4 -33.24 13.35 -19.18
N SER A 5 -33.96 12.43 -18.50
CA SER A 5 -34.99 11.51 -19.04
C SER A 5 -34.50 10.29 -19.86
N THR A 6 -35.13 9.12 -19.95
CA THR A 6 -36.28 8.40 -19.32
C THR A 6 -36.40 7.09 -20.11
N PHE A 7 -36.56 5.93 -19.47
CA PHE A 7 -37.23 4.70 -19.97
C PHE A 7 -37.17 3.72 -18.78
N GLY A 8 -38.18 3.00 -18.33
CA GLY A 8 -39.59 2.84 -18.68
C GLY A 8 -40.08 1.72 -17.75
N LYS A 9 -41.20 1.95 -17.05
CA LYS A 9 -41.82 0.96 -16.14
C LYS A 9 -42.40 -0.20 -16.95
N TRP A 10 -42.02 -1.42 -16.61
CA TRP A 10 -42.90 -2.60 -16.62
C TRP A 10 -42.71 -3.30 -15.27
N ALA A 11 -43.81 -3.47 -14.54
CA ALA A 11 -43.88 -4.28 -13.33
C ALA A 11 -44.36 -5.68 -13.72
N LEU A 12 -43.71 -6.74 -13.23
CA LEU A 12 -44.38 -7.77 -12.43
C LEU A 12 -43.38 -8.80 -11.85
N ALA A 13 -43.44 -8.93 -10.53
CA ALA A 13 -43.38 -10.15 -9.72
C ALA A 13 -42.27 -11.18 -9.99
N GLY A 14 -41.27 -11.15 -9.12
CA GLY A 14 -40.28 -12.21 -8.95
C GLY A 14 -39.31 -11.91 -7.81
N VAL A 15 -39.80 -11.38 -6.69
CA VAL A 15 -38.98 -11.26 -5.47
C VAL A 15 -38.83 -12.67 -4.91
N LEU A 16 -37.73 -13.34 -5.25
CA LEU A 16 -37.13 -14.33 -4.37
C LEU A 16 -36.72 -13.56 -3.11
N THR A 17 -37.60 -13.59 -2.12
CA THR A 17 -37.26 -13.24 -0.74
C THR A 17 -36.10 -14.13 -0.35
N ALA A 18 -34.88 -13.58 -0.35
CA ALA A 18 -33.81 -14.08 0.49
C ALA A 18 -34.40 -14.10 1.90
N GLY A 19 -34.68 -15.30 2.39
CA GLY A 19 -35.05 -15.52 3.77
C GLY A 19 -33.86 -15.09 4.60
N ILE A 20 -33.86 -13.82 5.02
CA ILE A 20 -33.15 -13.40 6.21
C ILE A 20 -33.77 -14.25 7.31
N LEU A 21 -33.14 -15.38 7.63
CA LEU A 21 -33.34 -15.99 8.92
C LEU A 21 -33.06 -14.88 9.94
N PRO A 22 -34.01 -14.56 10.83
CA PRO A 22 -33.74 -13.57 11.85
C PRO A 22 -32.50 -14.07 12.58
N GLN A 23 -31.50 -13.20 12.67
CA GLN A 23 -30.46 -13.32 13.68
C GLN A 23 -31.21 -13.61 14.98
N ALA A 24 -31.16 -14.86 15.46
CA ALA A 24 -31.91 -15.28 16.61
C ALA A 24 -31.28 -14.56 17.81
N GLY A 25 -31.74 -13.34 18.06
CA GLY A 25 -31.57 -12.68 19.33
C GLY A 25 -31.96 -13.69 20.40
N LEU A 26 -31.06 -13.86 21.36
CA LEU A 26 -31.34 -14.48 22.64
C LEU A 26 -32.59 -13.83 23.22
N VAL A 27 -33.76 -14.40 22.95
CA VAL A 27 -35.00 -14.12 23.68
C VAL A 27 -35.29 -15.37 24.51
N GLY A 28 -34.52 -15.52 25.57
CA GLY A 28 -34.98 -16.05 26.83
C GLY A 28 -35.11 -14.84 27.77
N ALA A 29 -36.13 -14.82 28.63
CA ALA A 29 -36.49 -13.71 29.51
C ALA A 29 -35.45 -13.44 30.63
N GLU A 30 -34.19 -13.19 30.28
CA GLU A 30 -33.16 -12.77 31.22
C GLU A 30 -33.11 -11.23 31.26
N GLY A 31 -33.87 -10.66 32.20
CA GLY A 31 -33.92 -9.22 32.46
C GLY A 31 -35.26 -8.75 33.02
N GLU A 32 -36.33 -9.53 32.87
CA GLU A 32 -37.62 -9.26 33.50
C GLU A 32 -37.55 -9.63 34.99
N GLY A 33 -36.93 -8.74 35.77
CA GLY A 33 -36.86 -8.89 37.23
C GLY A 33 -35.76 -8.08 37.89
N VAL A 34 -34.79 -7.53 37.15
CA VAL A 34 -33.85 -6.54 37.71
C VAL A 34 -34.39 -5.13 37.52
N ILE A 35 -34.54 -4.40 38.62
CA ILE A 35 -35.12 -3.06 38.64
C ILE A 35 -34.20 -2.08 39.35
N LEU A 36 -34.37 -0.78 39.08
CA LEU A 36 -33.82 0.29 39.90
C LEU A 36 -34.63 0.34 41.21
N SER A 37 -33.98 0.10 42.35
CA SER A 37 -34.64 0.06 43.65
C SER A 37 -34.37 1.28 44.54
N GLU A 38 -33.27 2.00 44.33
CA GLU A 38 -32.97 3.23 45.06
C GLU A 38 -32.09 4.17 44.24
N TYR A 39 -32.38 5.48 44.32
CA TYR A 39 -31.61 6.57 43.72
C TYR A 39 -31.28 7.57 44.81
N ILE A 40 -29.99 7.85 45.03
CA ILE A 40 -29.53 8.77 46.08
C ILE A 40 -28.84 9.96 45.43
N GLU A 41 -29.50 11.11 45.50
CA GLU A 41 -28.86 12.41 45.30
C GLU A 41 -28.64 13.08 46.65
N GLY A 42 -27.51 12.74 47.25
CA GLY A 42 -27.06 13.25 48.54
C GLY A 42 -26.17 14.48 48.45
N THR A 43 -25.70 14.95 49.61
CA THR A 43 -24.77 16.09 49.69
C THR A 43 -23.43 15.80 49.01
N SER A 44 -22.87 16.80 48.31
CA SER A 44 -21.59 16.65 47.60
C SER A 44 -21.59 15.43 46.65
N ASN A 45 -20.62 14.52 46.78
CA ASN A 45 -20.48 13.32 45.97
C ASN A 45 -21.23 12.10 46.53
N ASN A 46 -22.15 12.27 47.50
CA ASN A 46 -23.01 11.18 47.95
C ASN A 46 -24.02 10.84 46.85
N LYS A 47 -23.59 10.01 45.90
CA LYS A 47 -24.38 9.56 44.76
C LYS A 47 -24.36 8.04 44.72
N ALA A 48 -25.53 7.42 44.66
CA ALA A 48 -25.67 5.98 44.57
C ALA A 48 -26.91 5.57 43.78
N ILE A 49 -26.82 4.44 43.07
CA ILE A 49 -27.91 3.74 42.41
C ILE A 49 -27.92 2.31 42.94
N GLU A 50 -29.09 1.83 43.36
CA GLU A 50 -29.29 0.44 43.75
C GLU A 50 -30.11 -0.30 42.70
N LEU A 51 -29.67 -1.51 42.36
CA LEU A 51 -30.42 -2.49 41.61
C LEU A 51 -30.99 -3.55 42.54
N TYR A 52 -32.21 -4.00 42.31
CA TYR A 52 -32.80 -5.17 42.99
C TYR A 52 -33.07 -6.29 41.99
N ASN A 53 -32.70 -7.53 42.34
CA ASN A 53 -32.96 -8.70 41.52
C ASN A 53 -34.18 -9.51 42.02
N GLY A 54 -35.34 -9.28 41.43
CA GLY A 54 -36.57 -10.05 41.63
C GLY A 54 -36.80 -11.20 40.65
N SER A 55 -35.83 -11.54 39.78
CA SER A 55 -36.03 -12.50 38.67
C SER A 55 -36.02 -13.98 39.06
N GLY A 56 -35.58 -14.31 40.27
CA GLY A 56 -35.41 -15.71 40.70
C GLY A 56 -34.21 -16.44 40.11
N GLN A 57 -33.36 -15.75 39.34
CA GLN A 57 -32.10 -16.26 38.81
C GLN A 57 -30.92 -15.39 39.26
N ILE A 58 -29.70 -15.94 39.33
CA ILE A 58 -28.50 -15.11 39.53
C ILE A 58 -28.29 -14.29 38.26
N ILE A 59 -28.17 -12.98 38.39
CA ILE A 59 -27.96 -12.08 37.25
C ILE A 59 -26.50 -11.68 37.19
N ASP A 60 -25.86 -11.92 36.04
CA ASP A 60 -24.55 -11.35 35.72
C ASP A 60 -24.72 -9.96 35.12
N LEU A 61 -24.15 -8.95 35.78
CA LEU A 61 -24.27 -7.56 35.36
C LEU A 61 -23.32 -7.19 34.20
N ALA A 62 -22.43 -8.10 33.76
CA ALA A 62 -21.53 -7.84 32.61
C ALA A 62 -22.29 -7.51 31.31
N ASP A 63 -23.52 -8.02 31.17
CA ASP A 63 -24.39 -7.75 30.02
C ASP A 63 -25.26 -6.48 30.16
N TYR A 64 -25.16 -5.80 31.30
CA TYR A 64 -25.99 -4.65 31.66
C TYR A 64 -25.18 -3.36 31.67
N THR A 65 -25.85 -2.23 31.43
CA THR A 65 -25.25 -0.90 31.46
C THR A 65 -26.20 0.08 32.13
N LEU A 66 -25.68 0.89 33.06
CA LEU A 66 -26.38 2.09 33.52
C LEU A 66 -26.09 3.23 32.55
N VAL A 67 -27.14 3.95 32.15
CA VAL A 67 -27.04 5.10 31.25
C VAL A 67 -27.58 6.32 31.97
N GLN A 68 -26.71 7.31 32.18
CA GLN A 68 -27.10 8.64 32.64
C GLN A 68 -27.41 9.54 31.45
N TYR A 69 -28.50 10.28 31.55
CA TYR A 69 -28.93 11.27 30.58
C TYR A 69 -28.75 12.68 31.14
N THR A 70 -27.82 13.44 30.59
CA THR A 70 -27.50 14.77 31.11
C THR A 70 -28.64 15.77 30.89
N ASN A 71 -29.15 16.36 31.97
CA ASN A 71 -30.30 17.27 32.06
C ASN A 71 -31.54 16.76 31.30
N GLY A 72 -31.76 15.44 31.31
CA GLY A 72 -32.84 14.78 30.57
C GLY A 72 -32.73 14.84 29.04
N GLY A 73 -31.60 15.28 28.49
CA GLY A 73 -31.34 15.31 27.05
C GLY A 73 -31.04 13.93 26.45
N PRO A 74 -30.84 13.83 25.12
CA PRO A 74 -30.60 12.54 24.44
C PRO A 74 -29.16 12.02 24.58
N SER A 75 -28.29 12.75 25.29
CA SER A 75 -26.87 12.40 25.43
C SER A 75 -26.69 11.31 26.50
N GLU A 76 -26.07 10.20 26.11
CA GLU A 76 -25.87 9.03 26.97
C GLU A 76 -24.47 8.98 27.56
N ALA A 77 -24.35 9.02 28.88
CA ALA A 77 -23.14 8.67 29.61
C ALA A 77 -23.27 7.25 30.16
N LYS A 78 -22.47 6.32 29.62
CA LYS A 78 -22.53 4.90 29.96
C LYS A 78 -21.65 4.56 31.15
N ILE A 79 -22.19 3.79 32.09
CA ILE A 79 -21.49 3.23 33.24
C ILE A 79 -21.54 1.71 33.09
N THR A 80 -20.39 1.12 32.80
CA THR A 80 -20.23 -0.34 32.68
C THR A 80 -20.42 -0.98 34.05
N LEU A 81 -21.25 -2.03 34.09
CA LEU A 81 -21.48 -2.82 35.28
C LEU A 81 -20.65 -4.11 35.24
N SER A 82 -20.41 -4.69 36.41
CA SER A 82 -19.76 -5.98 36.57
C SER A 82 -20.15 -6.58 37.92
N GLY A 83 -20.01 -7.90 38.05
CA GLY A 83 -20.41 -8.63 39.26
C GLY A 83 -21.76 -9.33 39.09
N LYS A 84 -22.19 -10.05 40.12
CA LYS A 84 -23.41 -10.86 40.10
C LYS A 84 -24.36 -10.42 41.20
N VAL A 85 -25.65 -10.52 40.94
CA VAL A 85 -26.72 -10.25 41.92
C VAL A 85 -27.53 -11.52 42.10
N ASP A 86 -27.49 -12.10 43.29
CA ASP A 86 -28.31 -13.28 43.62
C ASP A 86 -29.80 -12.91 43.66
N PRO A 87 -30.72 -13.89 43.46
CA PRO A 87 -32.15 -13.68 43.64
C PRO A 87 -32.48 -13.04 44.98
N GLY A 88 -33.33 -12.01 44.96
CA GLY A 88 -33.78 -11.28 46.14
C GLY A 88 -32.72 -10.39 46.80
N LYS A 89 -31.54 -10.23 46.18
CA LYS A 89 -30.48 -9.33 46.67
C LYS A 89 -30.46 -8.01 45.90
N THR A 90 -29.82 -7.03 46.52
CA THR A 90 -29.54 -5.74 45.88
C THR A 90 -28.07 -5.60 45.51
N PHE A 91 -27.79 -4.71 44.56
CA PHE A 91 -26.46 -4.34 44.11
C PHE A 91 -26.35 -2.83 44.02
N VAL A 92 -25.49 -2.25 44.85
CA VAL A 92 -25.30 -0.81 45.01
C VAL A 92 -24.08 -0.35 44.22
N ILE A 93 -24.30 0.60 43.32
CA ILE A 93 -23.28 1.35 42.59
C ILE A 93 -23.15 2.72 43.22
N ALA A 94 -21.95 3.10 43.65
CA ALA A 94 -21.72 4.39 44.29
C ALA A 94 -20.63 5.22 43.59
N ASN A 95 -20.69 6.54 43.75
CA ASN A 95 -19.58 7.41 43.37
C ASN A 95 -18.35 7.09 44.23
N SER A 96 -17.16 6.99 43.62
CA SER A 96 -15.91 6.67 44.33
C SER A 96 -15.56 7.68 45.44
N SER A 97 -16.07 8.90 45.34
CA SER A 97 -15.89 10.00 46.28
C SER A 97 -17.05 10.16 47.28
N ALA A 98 -18.01 9.24 47.32
CA ALA A 98 -19.09 9.24 48.31
C ALA A 98 -18.54 9.02 49.74
N ASN A 99 -19.38 9.32 50.74
CA ASN A 99 -19.05 9.11 52.15
C ASN A 99 -18.82 7.62 52.49
N ALA A 100 -18.31 7.36 53.70
CA ALA A 100 -17.98 6.01 54.12
C ALA A 100 -19.21 5.08 54.21
N ASP A 101 -20.37 5.61 54.62
CA ASP A 101 -21.58 4.83 54.84
C ASP A 101 -22.17 4.31 53.53
N ILE A 102 -22.18 5.12 52.47
CA ILE A 102 -22.58 4.70 51.12
C ILE A 102 -21.59 3.68 50.56
N LYS A 103 -20.29 3.95 50.68
CA LYS A 103 -19.25 3.03 50.15
C LYS A 103 -19.24 1.68 50.87
N ALA A 104 -19.58 1.64 52.16
CA ALA A 104 -19.71 0.40 52.91
C ALA A 104 -20.85 -0.51 52.40
N LYS A 105 -21.81 0.05 51.66
CA LYS A 105 -22.92 -0.68 51.04
C LYS A 105 -22.69 -1.01 49.56
N ALA A 106 -21.72 -0.37 48.92
CA ALA A 106 -21.47 -0.48 47.49
C ALA A 106 -20.70 -1.75 47.11
N GLN A 107 -21.20 -2.49 46.12
CA GLN A 107 -20.50 -3.58 45.46
C GLN A 107 -19.68 -3.09 44.26
N LEU A 108 -20.02 -1.93 43.71
CA LEU A 108 -19.26 -1.25 42.66
C LEU A 108 -19.09 0.24 43.01
N THR A 109 -17.87 0.75 42.84
CA THR A 109 -17.60 2.20 42.93
C THR A 109 -17.05 2.72 41.62
N THR A 110 -17.43 3.93 41.23
CA THR A 110 -16.97 4.56 39.99
C THR A 110 -16.89 6.08 40.13
N GLY A 111 -15.91 6.70 39.48
CA GLY A 111 -15.82 8.16 39.38
C GLY A 111 -16.79 8.76 38.36
N SER A 112 -17.50 7.93 37.59
CA SER A 112 -18.39 8.37 36.50
C SER A 112 -19.84 8.60 36.92
N LEU A 113 -20.22 8.24 38.14
CA LEU A 113 -21.58 8.40 38.66
C LEU A 113 -21.79 9.82 39.22
N ASN A 114 -22.00 10.80 38.33
CA ASN A 114 -22.02 12.23 38.67
C ASN A 114 -23.37 12.89 38.33
N PHE A 115 -24.48 12.17 38.56
CA PHE A 115 -25.83 12.70 38.30
C PHE A 115 -26.26 13.75 39.33
N ASN A 116 -27.24 14.57 38.95
CA ASN A 116 -27.94 15.52 39.82
C ASN A 116 -29.46 15.57 39.51
N GLY A 117 -30.18 16.52 40.11
CA GLY A 117 -31.63 16.55 40.24
C GLY A 117 -32.48 16.37 38.99
N ASN A 118 -31.90 16.61 37.82
CA ASN A 118 -32.57 16.53 36.53
C ASN A 118 -31.89 15.55 35.55
N ASP A 119 -31.08 14.62 36.05
CA ASP A 119 -30.40 13.60 35.25
C ASP A 119 -31.08 12.22 35.38
N PRO A 120 -31.86 11.77 34.38
CA PRO A 120 -32.41 10.42 34.37
C PRO A 120 -31.34 9.34 34.30
N ILE A 121 -31.62 8.20 34.93
CA ILE A 121 -30.79 6.99 34.89
C ILE A 121 -31.64 5.84 34.35
N ALA A 122 -31.16 5.19 33.29
CA ALA A 122 -31.75 3.97 32.74
C ALA A 122 -30.86 2.75 32.97
N LEU A 123 -31.47 1.61 33.27
CA LEU A 123 -30.84 0.29 33.20
C LEU A 123 -31.12 -0.31 31.83
N LYS A 124 -30.07 -0.68 31.09
CA LYS A 124 -30.16 -1.32 29.77
C LYS A 124 -29.47 -2.68 29.72
N LYS A 125 -29.97 -3.56 28.84
CA LYS A 125 -29.27 -4.76 28.34
C LYS A 125 -29.19 -4.65 26.82
N GLY A 126 -27.97 -4.53 26.29
CA GLY A 126 -27.77 -4.03 24.92
C GLY A 126 -28.39 -2.63 24.73
N ASP A 127 -29.20 -2.45 23.69
CA ASP A 127 -29.89 -1.18 23.41
C ASP A 127 -31.30 -1.08 24.04
N VAL A 128 -31.76 -2.13 24.73
CA VAL A 128 -33.12 -2.20 25.31
C VAL A 128 -33.14 -1.60 26.72
N VAL A 129 -34.03 -0.62 26.95
CA VAL A 129 -34.32 -0.08 28.29
C VAL A 129 -35.18 -1.06 29.08
N LEU A 130 -34.69 -1.44 30.27
CA LEU A 130 -35.37 -2.34 31.20
C LEU A 130 -36.09 -1.60 32.33
N ASP A 131 -35.45 -0.56 32.88
CA ASP A 131 -36.05 0.32 33.89
C ASP A 131 -35.45 1.72 33.78
N ILE A 132 -36.20 2.75 34.17
CA ILE A 132 -35.74 4.13 34.15
C ILE A 132 -36.28 4.92 35.36
N ILE A 133 -35.43 5.79 35.89
CA ILE A 133 -35.80 6.81 36.85
C ILE A 133 -35.46 8.19 36.26
N GLY A 134 -36.40 9.14 36.33
CA GLY A 134 -36.29 10.48 35.75
C GLY A 134 -36.89 10.62 34.34
N PRO A 135 -37.51 11.76 34.01
CA PRO A 135 -38.17 11.97 32.73
C PRO A 135 -37.17 12.28 31.60
N LEU A 136 -37.18 11.49 30.52
CA LEU A 136 -36.45 11.82 29.29
C LEU A 136 -37.13 12.98 28.55
N GLY A 137 -36.32 13.85 27.95
CA GLY A 137 -36.77 15.04 27.22
C GLY A 137 -37.16 16.22 28.10
N SER A 138 -36.90 16.17 29.41
CA SER A 138 -37.21 17.25 30.36
C SER A 138 -36.00 17.60 31.22
N SER A 139 -35.71 18.89 31.35
CA SER A 139 -34.66 19.40 32.24
C SER A 139 -35.16 19.76 33.63
N THR A 140 -36.39 19.35 33.99
CA THR A 140 -36.98 19.64 35.31
C THR A 140 -36.33 18.78 36.39
N ASP A 141 -36.01 19.41 37.51
CA ASP A 141 -35.52 18.71 38.71
C ASP A 141 -36.60 17.76 39.24
N PHE A 142 -36.43 16.46 39.02
CA PHE A 142 -37.34 15.41 39.52
C PHE A 142 -36.84 14.78 40.83
N ALA A 143 -35.53 14.88 41.11
CA ALA A 143 -34.88 14.24 42.25
C ALA A 143 -33.80 15.09 42.93
N LYS A 144 -33.86 16.43 42.79
CA LYS A 144 -32.87 17.33 43.41
C LYS A 144 -32.84 17.19 44.94
N ASP A 145 -31.65 16.97 45.48
CA ASP A 145 -31.39 16.85 46.93
C ASP A 145 -32.38 15.88 47.63
N THR A 146 -32.66 14.72 47.01
CA THR A 146 -33.55 13.70 47.58
C THR A 146 -33.02 12.28 47.37
N THR A 147 -33.49 11.38 48.21
CA THR A 147 -33.39 9.94 47.99
C THR A 147 -34.74 9.42 47.52
N LEU A 148 -34.77 8.71 46.40
CA LEU A 148 -35.96 8.05 45.88
C LEU A 148 -35.82 6.54 46.08
N VAL A 149 -36.77 5.94 46.79
CA VAL A 149 -36.82 4.49 47.03
C VAL A 149 -38.01 3.93 46.26
N ARG A 150 -37.78 2.84 45.53
CA ARG A 150 -38.83 2.16 44.76
C ARG A 150 -39.85 1.54 45.72
N ASN A 151 -41.13 1.72 45.43
CA ASN A 151 -42.21 1.18 46.24
C ASN A 151 -42.21 -0.35 46.21
N ALA A 152 -42.38 -0.99 47.37
CA ALA A 152 -42.36 -2.44 47.55
C ALA A 152 -43.27 -3.25 46.60
N GLY A 153 -44.39 -2.68 46.17
CA GLY A 153 -45.32 -3.35 45.24
C GLY A 153 -44.86 -3.37 43.78
N VAL A 154 -43.72 -2.75 43.44
CA VAL A 154 -43.24 -2.64 42.06
C VAL A 154 -42.21 -3.73 41.79
N THR A 155 -42.64 -4.78 41.09
CA THR A 155 -41.84 -5.98 40.83
C THR A 155 -41.23 -6.04 39.42
N SER A 156 -41.51 -5.05 38.58
CA SER A 156 -40.98 -4.94 37.22
C SER A 156 -40.52 -3.52 36.90
N GLY A 157 -39.51 -3.40 36.04
CA GLY A 157 -39.00 -2.12 35.57
C GLY A 157 -40.01 -1.38 34.69
N ALA A 158 -39.97 -0.05 34.70
CA ALA A 158 -40.78 0.80 33.87
C ALA A 158 -39.92 1.39 32.74
N LYS A 159 -40.38 1.31 31.49
CA LYS A 159 -39.65 1.86 30.33
C LYS A 159 -39.78 3.38 30.21
N THR A 160 -40.73 3.95 30.94
CA THR A 160 -40.97 5.38 31.09
C THR A 160 -41.03 5.71 32.57
N TYR A 161 -40.59 6.91 32.95
CA TYR A 161 -40.54 7.29 34.35
C TYR A 161 -41.95 7.53 34.91
N GLU A 162 -42.31 6.74 35.93
CA GLU A 162 -43.59 6.82 36.63
C GLU A 162 -43.35 7.29 38.08
N PRO A 163 -43.53 8.58 38.40
CA PRO A 163 -43.26 9.10 39.75
C PRO A 163 -44.04 8.39 40.87
N SER A 164 -45.21 7.84 40.56
CA SER A 164 -46.06 7.09 41.49
C SER A 164 -45.42 5.79 42.01
N GLN A 165 -44.37 5.31 41.35
CA GLN A 165 -43.63 4.10 41.73
C GLN A 165 -42.53 4.37 42.77
N TRP A 166 -42.29 5.64 43.13
CA TRP A 166 -41.18 6.06 43.99
C TRP A 166 -41.68 6.81 45.22
N THR A 167 -41.11 6.49 46.37
CA THR A 167 -41.27 7.27 47.60
C THR A 167 -40.05 8.16 47.78
N SER A 168 -40.28 9.46 47.97
CA SER A 168 -39.23 10.46 48.19
C SER A 168 -38.92 10.62 49.68
N PHE A 169 -37.63 10.66 49.99
CA PHE A 169 -37.05 10.88 51.31
C PHE A 169 -36.10 12.09 51.29
N PRO A 170 -35.84 12.73 52.44
CA PRO A 170 -34.86 13.81 52.53
C PRO A 170 -33.47 13.41 52.01
N VAL A 171 -32.69 14.41 51.59
CA VAL A 171 -31.27 14.26 51.22
C VAL A 171 -30.48 13.40 52.21
N ASP A 172 -29.57 12.57 51.71
CA ASP A 172 -28.71 11.66 52.50
C ASP A 172 -29.47 10.62 53.37
N THR A 173 -30.70 10.26 53.00
CA THR A 173 -31.40 9.13 53.64
C THR A 173 -30.80 7.81 53.15
N LEU A 174 -30.15 7.04 54.03
CA LEU A 174 -29.48 5.77 53.66
C LEU A 174 -30.15 4.52 54.25
N THR A 175 -31.31 4.67 54.89
CA THR A 175 -31.93 3.59 55.69
C THR A 175 -32.34 2.37 54.88
N ASN A 176 -32.57 2.53 53.56
CA ASN A 176 -32.97 1.45 52.67
C ASN A 176 -31.78 0.91 51.85
N LEU A 177 -30.70 1.68 51.72
CA LEU A 177 -29.57 1.31 50.87
C LEU A 177 -28.91 -0.02 51.28
N GLY A 178 -28.85 -0.94 50.33
CA GLY A 178 -28.41 -2.32 50.51
C GLY A 178 -29.55 -3.29 50.84
N SER A 179 -30.81 -2.87 50.70
CA SER A 179 -32.00 -3.70 50.94
C SER A 179 -33.23 -3.17 50.22
N HIS A 180 -34.03 -4.06 49.64
CA HIS A 180 -35.32 -3.68 49.06
C HIS A 180 -36.43 -4.49 49.74
N GLN A 181 -37.47 -3.81 50.25
CA GLN A 181 -38.57 -4.44 50.98
C GLN A 181 -39.57 -5.11 50.04
N THR A 182 -39.13 -6.17 49.38
CA THR A 182 -39.97 -7.30 49.00
C THR A 182 -39.44 -8.49 49.76
N GLU A 183 -40.31 -9.32 50.34
CA GLU A 183 -39.87 -10.52 51.07
C GLU A 183 -39.10 -11.45 50.11
N ALA A 184 -37.77 -11.30 50.07
CA ALA A 184 -36.82 -12.13 49.34
C ALA A 184 -36.71 -13.57 49.91
N GLY A 185 -37.65 -14.01 50.75
CA GLY A 185 -37.67 -15.33 51.36
C GLY A 185 -38.25 -16.44 50.48
N ASP A 186 -38.94 -16.09 49.38
CA ASP A 186 -39.85 -17.02 48.72
C ASP A 186 -39.57 -17.32 47.24
N VAL A 187 -38.50 -16.80 46.64
CA VAL A 187 -38.18 -17.08 45.24
C VAL A 187 -37.21 -18.26 45.13
N LEU A 188 -37.73 -19.40 44.66
CA LEU A 188 -36.93 -20.60 44.40
C LEU A 188 -36.04 -20.40 43.17
N ALA A 189 -34.75 -20.69 43.29
CA ALA A 189 -33.80 -20.56 42.19
C ALA A 189 -34.15 -21.49 41.02
N ALA A 190 -34.12 -20.96 39.80
CA ALA A 190 -34.36 -21.75 38.60
C ALA A 190 -33.24 -22.78 38.34
N PRO A 191 -33.54 -23.94 37.71
CA PRO A 191 -32.52 -24.91 37.34
C PRO A 191 -31.43 -24.31 36.44
N THR A 192 -30.23 -24.85 36.53
CA THR A 192 -29.08 -24.58 35.66
C THR A 192 -28.75 -25.84 34.86
N ALA A 193 -28.02 -25.71 33.75
CA ALA A 193 -27.59 -26.85 32.94
C ALA A 193 -26.08 -26.79 32.68
N SER A 194 -25.44 -27.95 32.48
CA SER A 194 -24.04 -28.07 32.08
C SER A 194 -23.79 -29.35 31.27
N PRO A 195 -23.16 -29.27 30.08
CA PRO A 195 -22.83 -28.04 29.32
C PRO A 195 -24.11 -27.33 28.80
N VAL A 196 -23.97 -26.16 28.19
CA VAL A 196 -25.05 -25.41 27.49
C VAL A 196 -24.53 -24.96 26.12
N GLY A 197 -25.35 -25.06 25.07
CA GLY A 197 -25.01 -24.59 23.73
C GLY A 197 -24.62 -25.71 22.76
N GLU A 198 -23.52 -25.52 22.03
CA GLU A 198 -23.00 -26.53 21.10
C GLU A 198 -22.46 -27.76 21.85
N VAL A 199 -22.90 -28.95 21.44
CA VAL A 199 -22.52 -30.24 22.03
C VAL A 199 -22.29 -31.28 20.93
N GLU A 200 -21.56 -32.34 21.24
CA GLU A 200 -21.40 -33.49 20.34
C GLU A 200 -22.59 -34.44 20.45
N ARG A 201 -22.87 -35.17 19.35
CA ARG A 201 -23.93 -36.19 19.35
C ARG A 201 -23.61 -37.25 20.40
N GLY A 202 -24.49 -37.40 21.38
CA GLY A 202 -24.34 -38.33 22.50
C GLY A 202 -23.86 -37.68 23.81
N ASP A 203 -23.56 -36.37 23.80
CA ASP A 203 -23.19 -35.66 25.01
C ASP A 203 -24.32 -35.66 26.04
N GLN A 204 -23.94 -35.66 27.31
CA GLN A 204 -24.86 -35.69 28.44
C GLN A 204 -24.95 -34.31 29.09
N VAL A 205 -26.16 -33.77 29.15
CA VAL A 205 -26.50 -32.52 29.83
C VAL A 205 -27.01 -32.83 31.23
N THR A 206 -26.39 -32.19 32.23
CA THR A 206 -26.81 -32.29 33.62
C THR A 206 -27.60 -31.05 34.02
N LEU A 207 -28.82 -31.24 34.53
CA LEU A 207 -29.60 -30.18 35.18
C LEU A 207 -29.30 -30.13 36.69
N SER A 208 -29.18 -28.94 37.26
CA SER A 208 -28.88 -28.72 38.70
C SER A 208 -29.76 -27.61 39.27
N GLY A 209 -30.26 -27.77 40.49
CA GLY A 209 -31.18 -26.82 41.12
C GLY A 209 -31.65 -27.29 42.49
N GLU A 210 -32.37 -26.43 43.22
CA GLU A 210 -32.89 -26.76 44.55
C GLU A 210 -34.29 -27.38 44.50
N GLY A 211 -34.45 -28.61 45.02
CA GLY A 211 -35.73 -29.32 45.02
C GLY A 211 -35.88 -30.28 43.84
N THR A 212 -37.13 -30.61 43.48
CA THR A 212 -37.42 -31.52 42.37
C THR A 212 -37.42 -30.73 41.05
N ILE A 213 -36.56 -31.12 40.10
CA ILE A 213 -36.48 -30.45 38.80
C ILE A 213 -37.43 -31.14 37.83
N HIS A 214 -38.33 -30.39 37.21
CA HIS A 214 -39.21 -30.83 36.13
C HIS A 214 -38.76 -30.20 34.82
N TYR A 215 -38.76 -30.95 33.73
CA TYR A 215 -38.25 -30.47 32.45
C TYR A 215 -39.03 -30.97 31.25
N THR A 216 -38.84 -30.29 30.12
CA THR A 216 -39.33 -30.64 28.77
C THR A 216 -38.16 -30.49 27.80
N VAL A 217 -38.22 -31.19 26.67
CA VAL A 217 -37.17 -31.16 25.61
C VAL A 217 -37.68 -30.65 24.27
N ASP A 218 -38.99 -30.40 24.16
CA ASP A 218 -39.64 -29.89 22.96
C ASP A 218 -39.84 -28.36 23.01
N GLY A 219 -39.26 -27.69 24.01
CA GLY A 219 -39.40 -26.25 24.24
C GLY A 219 -40.74 -25.80 24.83
N THR A 220 -41.61 -26.72 25.25
CA THR A 220 -42.86 -26.38 25.97
C THR A 220 -42.60 -26.03 27.43
N THR A 221 -43.39 -25.13 28.02
CA THR A 221 -43.19 -24.72 29.42
C THR A 221 -43.40 -25.90 30.39
N PRO A 222 -42.40 -26.28 31.21
CA PRO A 222 -42.53 -27.38 32.16
C PRO A 222 -43.44 -27.00 33.34
N THR A 223 -44.21 -27.96 33.82
CA THR A 223 -45.08 -27.84 35.01
C THR A 223 -44.71 -28.91 36.05
N VAL A 224 -45.38 -28.90 37.21
CA VAL A 224 -45.23 -29.95 38.24
C VAL A 224 -45.63 -31.35 37.74
N ASP A 225 -46.34 -31.44 36.60
CA ASP A 225 -46.73 -32.71 35.97
C ASP A 225 -45.74 -33.15 34.88
N SER A 226 -44.76 -32.30 34.51
CA SER A 226 -43.72 -32.65 33.55
C SER A 226 -42.73 -33.67 34.14
N PRO A 227 -41.98 -34.42 33.30
CA PRO A 227 -41.00 -35.40 33.75
C PRO A 227 -40.00 -34.86 34.78
N VAL A 228 -39.75 -35.63 35.83
CA VAL A 228 -38.73 -35.31 36.84
C VAL A 228 -37.35 -35.66 36.30
N TYR A 229 -36.42 -34.71 36.37
CA TYR A 229 -35.03 -34.93 36.05
C TYR A 229 -34.36 -35.82 37.11
N THR A 230 -33.93 -37.01 36.70
CA THR A 230 -33.33 -38.03 37.58
C THR A 230 -31.97 -38.54 37.10
N SER A 231 -31.60 -38.27 35.85
CA SER A 231 -30.32 -38.63 35.24
C SER A 231 -29.99 -37.69 34.07
N PRO A 232 -28.72 -37.55 33.67
CA PRO A 232 -28.31 -36.68 32.57
C PRO A 232 -29.05 -36.95 31.25
N ILE A 233 -29.37 -35.89 30.52
CA ILE A 233 -30.11 -35.93 29.25
C ILE A 233 -29.12 -36.09 28.11
N THR A 234 -29.25 -37.13 27.29
CA THR A 234 -28.40 -37.32 26.11
C THR A 234 -28.89 -36.47 24.94
N ILE A 235 -28.02 -35.65 24.36
CA ILE A 235 -28.34 -34.78 23.24
C ILE A 235 -27.88 -35.44 21.94
N ASN A 236 -28.82 -35.81 21.08
CA ASN A 236 -28.52 -36.41 19.78
C ASN A 236 -28.82 -35.48 18.61
N ASP A 237 -29.76 -34.56 18.76
CA ASP A 237 -30.19 -33.62 17.74
C ASP A 237 -30.42 -32.25 18.40
N GLU A 238 -30.60 -31.19 17.60
CA GLU A 238 -30.90 -29.86 18.14
C GLU A 238 -32.15 -29.91 19.02
N VAL A 239 -32.05 -29.38 20.23
CA VAL A 239 -33.10 -29.54 21.24
C VAL A 239 -33.16 -28.33 22.16
N THR A 240 -34.36 -27.96 22.60
CA THR A 240 -34.56 -26.91 23.60
C THR A 240 -35.07 -27.54 24.87
N ILE A 241 -34.23 -27.52 25.91
CA ILE A 241 -34.58 -28.01 27.24
C ILE A 241 -35.12 -26.85 28.06
N GLN A 242 -36.36 -26.95 28.53
CA GLN A 242 -36.89 -26.04 29.53
C GLN A 242 -37.01 -26.74 30.88
N ALA A 243 -36.71 -26.06 31.98
CA ALA A 243 -36.73 -26.66 33.31
C ALA A 243 -37.24 -25.70 34.39
N VAL A 244 -37.96 -26.25 35.38
CA VAL A 244 -38.36 -25.56 36.63
C VAL A 244 -37.96 -26.42 37.82
N ALA A 245 -37.66 -25.78 38.95
CA ALA A 245 -37.45 -26.43 40.22
C ALA A 245 -38.71 -26.29 41.08
N VAL A 246 -39.04 -27.31 41.86
CA VAL A 246 -40.20 -27.34 42.77
C VAL A 246 -39.74 -27.75 44.18
N LYS A 247 -40.00 -26.89 45.16
CA LYS A 247 -39.61 -27.08 46.57
C LYS A 247 -40.61 -26.38 47.48
N ASP A 248 -41.06 -27.06 48.53
CA ASP A 248 -41.99 -26.52 49.54
C ASP A 248 -43.26 -25.84 48.96
N GLY A 249 -43.82 -26.41 47.90
CA GLY A 249 -45.02 -25.88 47.22
C GLY A 249 -44.78 -24.69 46.28
N LYS A 250 -43.52 -24.27 46.12
CA LYS A 250 -43.11 -23.17 45.22
C LYS A 250 -42.49 -23.74 43.94
N THR A 251 -42.72 -23.05 42.82
CA THR A 251 -42.10 -23.35 41.52
C THR A 251 -41.19 -22.19 41.14
N SER A 252 -39.98 -22.48 40.67
CA SER A 252 -39.04 -21.47 40.18
C SER A 252 -39.52 -20.82 38.88
N ALA A 253 -38.80 -19.78 38.44
CA ALA A 253 -38.86 -19.36 37.04
C ALA A 253 -38.42 -20.49 36.08
N VAL A 254 -38.84 -20.40 34.82
CA VAL A 254 -38.48 -21.35 33.76
C VAL A 254 -37.09 -21.03 33.23
N SER A 255 -36.17 -21.99 33.31
CA SER A 255 -34.89 -21.93 32.60
C SER A 255 -35.05 -22.51 31.21
N THR A 256 -34.43 -21.89 30.19
CA THR A 256 -34.44 -22.39 28.80
C THR A 256 -33.01 -22.56 28.31
N PHE A 257 -32.67 -23.76 27.83
CA PHE A 257 -31.35 -24.11 27.30
C PHE A 257 -31.50 -24.61 25.87
N LYS A 258 -30.81 -23.99 24.92
CA LYS A 258 -30.79 -24.42 23.51
C LYS A 258 -29.51 -25.18 23.23
N TYR A 259 -29.63 -26.32 22.56
CA TYR A 259 -28.51 -27.16 22.17
C TYR A 259 -28.43 -27.32 20.66
N TYR A 260 -27.20 -27.25 20.14
CA TYR A 260 -26.87 -27.45 18.74
C TYR A 260 -25.89 -28.61 18.61
N ILE A 261 -26.02 -29.42 17.56
CA ILE A 261 -25.05 -30.48 17.30
C ILE A 261 -23.87 -29.91 16.53
N ALA A 262 -22.69 -30.05 17.10
CA ALA A 262 -21.45 -29.68 16.44
C ALA A 262 -21.33 -30.40 15.07
N PRO A 263 -21.06 -29.69 13.96
CA PRO A 263 -20.75 -30.33 12.69
C PRO A 263 -19.58 -31.32 12.83
N PRO A 264 -19.50 -32.35 11.99
CA PRO A 264 -18.32 -33.20 11.94
C PRO A 264 -17.09 -32.35 11.60
N ILE A 265 -15.94 -32.72 12.19
CA ILE A 265 -14.68 -32.03 11.93
C ILE A 265 -14.34 -32.17 10.45
N THR A 266 -14.21 -31.03 9.77
CA THR A 266 -13.74 -30.90 8.39
C THR A 266 -12.27 -30.50 8.42
N LYS A 267 -11.42 -31.18 7.66
CA LYS A 267 -10.00 -30.82 7.54
C LYS A 267 -9.84 -29.44 6.89
N ILE A 268 -8.80 -28.71 7.30
CA ILE A 268 -8.49 -27.40 6.71
C ILE A 268 -8.20 -27.53 5.21
N SER A 269 -7.48 -28.57 4.79
CA SER A 269 -7.23 -28.83 3.36
C SER A 269 -8.47 -29.03 2.50
N ASN A 270 -9.54 -29.60 3.06
CA ASN A 270 -10.82 -29.70 2.37
C ASN A 270 -11.54 -28.33 2.31
N ILE A 271 -11.43 -27.52 3.36
CA ILE A 271 -12.01 -26.17 3.39
C ILE A 271 -11.30 -25.29 2.37
N GLN A 272 -9.98 -25.34 2.27
CA GLN A 272 -9.22 -24.59 1.27
C GLN A 272 -9.49 -25.13 -0.15
N GLY A 273 -9.29 -26.43 -0.37
CA GLY A 273 -9.47 -27.06 -1.68
C GLY A 273 -8.33 -26.75 -2.66
N VAL A 274 -8.58 -26.99 -3.95
CA VAL A 274 -7.62 -26.83 -5.06
C VAL A 274 -8.08 -25.76 -6.05
N ALA A 275 -8.46 -24.60 -5.51
CA ALA A 275 -8.93 -23.44 -6.26
C ALA A 275 -8.75 -22.17 -5.43
N HIS A 276 -8.77 -21.00 -6.07
CA HIS A 276 -8.76 -19.67 -5.42
C HIS A 276 -10.06 -19.29 -4.70
N THR A 277 -10.98 -20.25 -4.53
CA THR A 277 -12.22 -20.07 -3.78
C THR A 277 -12.55 -21.39 -3.09
N SER A 278 -12.93 -21.31 -1.83
CA SER A 278 -13.27 -22.45 -1.01
C SER A 278 -14.49 -23.20 -1.55
N PRO A 279 -14.46 -24.54 -1.65
CA PRO A 279 -15.64 -25.36 -1.92
C PRO A 279 -16.67 -25.36 -0.77
N TYR A 280 -16.31 -24.78 0.39
CA TYR A 280 -17.16 -24.62 1.56
C TYR A 280 -17.66 -23.19 1.76
N ALA A 281 -17.46 -22.28 0.79
CA ALA A 281 -17.93 -20.90 0.89
C ALA A 281 -19.39 -20.81 1.36
N ASP A 282 -19.63 -19.95 2.35
CA ASP A 282 -20.90 -19.74 3.05
C ASP A 282 -21.46 -20.92 3.85
N GLN A 283 -20.75 -22.05 3.94
CA GLN A 283 -21.16 -23.20 4.75
C GLN A 283 -20.64 -23.08 6.19
N LEU A 284 -21.44 -23.59 7.13
CA LEU A 284 -21.04 -23.74 8.53
C LEU A 284 -20.17 -24.99 8.67
N VAL A 285 -18.95 -24.84 9.15
CA VAL A 285 -18.00 -25.94 9.37
C VAL A 285 -17.48 -25.92 10.79
N ARG A 286 -17.08 -27.10 11.28
CA ARG A 286 -16.24 -27.23 12.47
C ARG A 286 -14.89 -27.77 12.03
N THR A 287 -13.80 -27.16 12.50
CA THR A 287 -12.44 -27.62 12.20
C THR A 287 -11.51 -27.38 13.39
N THR A 288 -10.30 -27.91 13.32
CA THR A 288 -9.30 -27.85 14.38
C THR A 288 -7.94 -27.49 13.81
N GLY A 289 -7.15 -26.76 14.59
CA GLY A 289 -5.78 -26.41 14.21
C GLY A 289 -4.93 -25.94 15.39
N VAL A 290 -3.66 -25.69 15.13
CA VAL A 290 -2.74 -25.02 16.06
C VAL A 290 -2.60 -23.57 15.63
N VAL A 291 -2.78 -22.63 16.55
CA VAL A 291 -2.58 -21.19 16.27
C VAL A 291 -1.12 -20.95 15.89
N THR A 292 -0.88 -20.47 14.68
CA THR A 292 0.47 -20.27 14.12
C THR A 292 0.88 -18.80 14.09
N TYR A 293 -0.09 -17.88 13.96
CA TYR A 293 0.15 -16.45 13.94
C TYR A 293 -1.05 -15.68 14.49
N VAL A 294 -0.82 -14.68 15.33
CA VAL A 294 -1.87 -13.78 15.83
C VAL A 294 -1.72 -12.43 15.14
N VAL A 295 -2.72 -12.03 14.37
CA VAL A 295 -2.74 -10.78 13.59
C VAL A 295 -3.13 -9.63 14.51
N ASP A 296 -4.24 -9.78 15.23
CA ASP A 296 -4.76 -8.79 16.18
C ASP A 296 -5.64 -9.48 17.25
N ALA A 297 -6.45 -8.72 18.00
CA ALA A 297 -7.32 -9.26 19.05
C ALA A 297 -8.53 -10.05 18.55
N ASN A 298 -8.80 -10.03 17.25
CA ASN A 298 -9.93 -10.66 16.58
C ASN A 298 -9.50 -11.68 15.50
N ASN A 299 -8.27 -11.58 14.99
CA ASN A 299 -7.81 -12.38 13.86
C ASN A 299 -6.54 -13.17 14.21
N PHE A 300 -6.55 -14.46 13.88
CA PHE A 300 -5.37 -15.32 13.96
C PHE A 300 -5.38 -16.36 12.84
N TYR A 301 -4.20 -16.82 12.44
CA TYR A 301 -4.04 -18.00 11.59
C TYR A 301 -3.85 -19.24 12.44
N MET A 302 -4.41 -20.35 11.98
CA MET A 302 -4.13 -21.68 12.51
C MET A 302 -3.83 -22.65 11.37
N GLN A 303 -3.15 -23.74 11.70
CA GLN A 303 -2.78 -24.77 10.73
C GLN A 303 -3.00 -26.17 11.30
N ASP A 304 -3.44 -27.12 10.47
CA ASP A 304 -3.59 -28.53 10.84
C ASP A 304 -2.19 -29.12 11.14
N PRO A 305 -1.94 -29.66 12.35
CA PRO A 305 -0.66 -30.30 12.64
C PRO A 305 -0.48 -31.66 11.94
N ASN A 306 -1.52 -32.20 11.28
CA ASN A 306 -1.51 -33.47 10.56
C ASN A 306 -1.88 -33.24 9.08
N PRO A 307 -0.95 -32.69 8.28
CA PRO A 307 -1.20 -32.35 6.88
C PRO A 307 -1.61 -33.60 6.07
N ASP A 308 -2.33 -33.39 4.98
CA ASP A 308 -2.48 -34.39 3.94
C ASP A 308 -1.22 -34.50 3.06
N ASN A 309 -1.33 -35.18 1.92
CA ASN A 309 -0.21 -35.42 1.00
C ASN A 309 -0.40 -34.71 -0.36
N ASP A 310 -1.36 -33.79 -0.49
CA ASP A 310 -1.62 -33.03 -1.71
C ASP A 310 -0.98 -31.64 -1.58
N SER A 311 0.06 -31.37 -2.37
CA SER A 311 0.76 -30.07 -2.32
C SER A 311 -0.07 -28.91 -2.88
N ARG A 312 -1.26 -29.19 -3.43
CA ARG A 312 -2.16 -28.19 -4.00
C ARG A 312 -3.19 -27.68 -2.99
N THR A 313 -3.28 -28.28 -1.81
CA THR A 313 -4.19 -27.85 -0.75
C THR A 313 -3.41 -27.17 0.37
N SER A 314 -4.00 -26.12 0.95
CA SER A 314 -3.45 -25.49 2.14
C SER A 314 -3.95 -26.15 3.42
N GLU A 315 -3.04 -26.29 4.39
CA GLU A 315 -3.36 -26.74 5.74
C GLU A 315 -3.59 -25.60 6.72
N GLY A 316 -3.41 -24.36 6.26
CA GLY A 316 -3.56 -23.14 7.04
C GLY A 316 -4.86 -22.41 6.70
N ILE A 317 -5.38 -21.65 7.66
CA ILE A 317 -6.61 -20.87 7.47
C ILE A 317 -6.65 -19.65 8.38
N LEU A 318 -7.25 -18.56 7.90
CA LEU A 318 -7.55 -17.39 8.72
C LEU A 318 -8.79 -17.65 9.58
N VAL A 319 -8.76 -17.22 10.83
CA VAL A 319 -9.89 -17.29 11.75
C VAL A 319 -10.21 -15.91 12.30
N TYR A 320 -11.43 -15.44 12.03
CA TYR A 320 -12.01 -14.28 12.67
C TYR A 320 -12.82 -14.74 13.90
N ALA A 321 -12.36 -14.37 15.09
CA ALA A 321 -13.02 -14.61 16.36
C ALA A 321 -12.81 -13.42 17.30
N LYS A 322 -13.86 -12.65 17.56
CA LYS A 322 -13.80 -11.42 18.36
C LYS A 322 -13.25 -11.70 19.76
N ASN A 323 -12.24 -10.94 20.20
CA ASN A 323 -11.60 -11.07 21.51
C ASN A 323 -11.15 -12.52 21.84
N HIS A 324 -10.66 -13.27 20.85
CA HIS A 324 -10.39 -14.70 20.99
C HIS A 324 -9.46 -15.08 22.15
N GLY A 325 -8.47 -14.22 22.46
CA GLY A 325 -7.49 -14.46 23.52
C GLY A 325 -6.76 -15.80 23.38
N ALA A 326 -6.54 -16.24 22.14
CA ALA A 326 -5.79 -17.45 21.80
C ALA A 326 -4.29 -17.12 21.68
N ALA A 327 -3.44 -18.06 22.06
CA ALA A 327 -1.99 -17.91 22.02
C ALA A 327 -1.37 -18.76 20.91
N ILE A 328 -0.25 -18.29 20.35
CA ILE A 328 0.56 -19.08 19.40
C ILE A 328 0.93 -20.43 20.05
N GLY A 329 0.78 -21.52 19.29
CA GLY A 329 0.99 -22.88 19.75
C GLY A 329 -0.23 -23.53 20.42
N GLN A 330 -1.30 -22.79 20.68
CA GLN A 330 -2.52 -23.34 21.27
C GLN A 330 -3.31 -24.18 20.26
N LYS A 331 -3.76 -25.38 20.65
CA LYS A 331 -4.77 -26.12 19.88
C LYS A 331 -6.12 -25.44 20.03
N VAL A 332 -6.82 -25.25 18.94
CA VAL A 332 -8.17 -24.70 18.93
C VAL A 332 -9.10 -25.55 18.07
N ALA A 333 -10.36 -25.61 18.46
CA ALA A 333 -11.45 -26.05 17.61
C ALA A 333 -12.36 -24.85 17.39
N THR A 334 -12.68 -24.55 16.13
CA THR A 334 -13.58 -23.45 15.76
C THR A 334 -14.75 -23.99 14.95
N THR A 335 -15.94 -23.52 15.29
CA THR A 335 -17.16 -23.70 14.50
C THR A 335 -17.54 -22.33 13.95
N GLY A 336 -17.68 -22.21 12.63
CA GLY A 336 -17.91 -20.93 11.97
C GLY A 336 -18.28 -21.06 10.50
N TYR A 337 -18.70 -19.95 9.91
CA TYR A 337 -19.00 -19.90 8.47
C TYR A 337 -17.72 -19.64 7.69
N VAL A 338 -17.50 -20.41 6.63
CA VAL A 338 -16.40 -20.14 5.69
C VAL A 338 -16.76 -18.93 4.83
N LYS A 339 -15.81 -18.00 4.67
CA LYS A 339 -15.97 -16.75 3.92
C LYS A 339 -14.79 -16.51 3.02
N GLU A 340 -15.09 -16.03 1.81
CA GLU A 340 -14.12 -15.38 0.94
C GLU A 340 -13.98 -13.92 1.39
N TRP A 341 -12.89 -13.61 2.08
CA TRP A 341 -12.70 -12.33 2.74
C TRP A 341 -11.61 -11.48 2.08
N LEU A 342 -11.95 -10.25 1.70
CA LEU A 342 -10.96 -9.29 1.19
C LEU A 342 -10.29 -8.53 2.35
N LEU A 343 -9.02 -8.84 2.59
CA LEU A 343 -8.17 -8.13 3.57
C LEU A 343 -7.90 -6.67 3.15
N GLY A 344 -6.96 -6.00 3.85
CA GLY A 344 -6.55 -4.63 3.52
C GLY A 344 -6.11 -4.53 2.05
N GLY A 345 -6.50 -3.44 1.38
CA GLY A 345 -6.22 -3.24 -0.03
C GLY A 345 -6.44 -1.80 -0.46
N TYR A 346 -6.16 -1.51 -1.72
CA TYR A 346 -6.41 -0.20 -2.33
C TYR A 346 -7.92 0.04 -2.53
N SER A 347 -8.29 1.25 -2.97
CA SER A 347 -9.70 1.65 -3.12
C SER A 347 -10.49 0.77 -4.11
N ASP A 348 -9.80 0.11 -5.03
CA ASP A 348 -10.31 -0.76 -6.09
C ASP A 348 -10.21 -2.26 -5.76
N LYS A 349 -9.83 -2.64 -4.52
CA LYS A 349 -9.62 -4.04 -4.13
C LYS A 349 -10.77 -4.99 -4.46
N PHE A 350 -12.02 -4.50 -4.46
CA PHE A 350 -13.19 -5.31 -4.81
C PHE A 350 -13.19 -5.76 -6.28
N ASP A 351 -12.44 -5.08 -7.14
CA ASP A 351 -12.30 -5.37 -8.56
C ASP A 351 -10.96 -6.02 -8.90
N THR A 352 -9.94 -5.91 -8.02
CA THR A 352 -8.55 -6.31 -8.33
C THR A 352 -7.97 -7.41 -7.45
N ASP A 353 -8.42 -7.53 -6.19
CA ASP A 353 -7.78 -8.40 -5.20
C ASP A 353 -8.44 -9.78 -5.15
N LEU A 354 -7.62 -10.81 -4.89
CA LEU A 354 -8.05 -12.13 -4.44
C LEU A 354 -8.55 -12.05 -2.99
N ALA A 355 -9.51 -12.91 -2.66
CA ALA A 355 -9.97 -13.09 -1.29
C ALA A 355 -9.07 -14.09 -0.56
N VAL A 356 -9.11 -14.07 0.78
CA VAL A 356 -8.56 -15.15 1.60
C VAL A 356 -9.68 -15.98 2.20
N THR A 357 -9.44 -17.27 2.41
CA THR A 357 -10.38 -18.16 3.07
C THR A 357 -10.36 -17.91 4.59
N GLU A 358 -11.48 -17.43 5.12
CA GLU A 358 -11.68 -17.11 6.54
C GLU A 358 -12.75 -18.00 7.17
N ILE A 359 -12.53 -18.45 8.41
CA ILE A 359 -13.61 -18.93 9.28
C ILE A 359 -14.12 -17.79 10.15
N SER A 360 -15.33 -17.32 9.85
CA SER A 360 -16.07 -16.38 10.68
C SER A 360 -16.70 -17.13 11.85
N THR A 361 -16.06 -17.02 13.01
CA THR A 361 -16.28 -17.91 14.16
C THR A 361 -17.59 -17.63 14.89
N VAL A 362 -18.37 -18.68 15.10
CA VAL A 362 -19.54 -18.73 15.98
C VAL A 362 -19.15 -19.22 17.38
N ASN A 363 -18.29 -20.25 17.45
CA ASN A 363 -17.80 -20.82 18.69
C ASN A 363 -16.31 -21.16 18.59
N LEU A 364 -15.55 -20.85 19.64
CA LEU A 364 -14.11 -21.13 19.73
C LEU A 364 -13.80 -21.88 21.02
N VAL A 365 -13.37 -23.13 20.89
CA VAL A 365 -12.89 -23.95 22.01
C VAL A 365 -11.37 -23.94 22.00
N LYS A 366 -10.79 -23.49 23.11
CA LYS A 366 -9.34 -23.43 23.31
C LYS A 366 -8.86 -24.63 24.11
N GLY A 367 -7.91 -25.38 23.54
CA GLY A 367 -7.27 -26.53 24.16
C GLY A 367 -5.92 -26.21 24.77
N ALA A 368 -5.18 -27.27 25.10
CA ALA A 368 -3.79 -27.20 25.54
C ALA A 368 -2.86 -26.75 24.41
N LEU A 369 -1.62 -26.39 24.78
CA LEU A 369 -0.56 -26.15 23.81
C LEU A 369 -0.22 -27.43 23.05
N ASN A 370 0.13 -27.28 21.77
CA ASN A 370 0.68 -28.34 20.96
C ASN A 370 2.17 -28.56 21.27
N GLU A 371 2.66 -29.76 20.95
CA GLU A 371 4.10 -30.05 20.97
C GLU A 371 4.78 -29.36 19.79
N GLY A 372 5.07 -28.06 19.96
CA GLY A 372 5.65 -27.21 18.93
C GLY A 372 4.62 -26.69 17.90
N LEU A 373 5.11 -25.89 16.96
CA LEU A 373 4.31 -25.42 15.82
C LEU A 373 4.38 -26.43 14.67
N PRO A 374 3.35 -26.49 13.80
CA PRO A 374 3.45 -27.17 12.52
C PRO A 374 4.71 -26.75 11.75
N ALA A 375 5.33 -27.70 11.06
CA ALA A 375 6.56 -27.44 10.31
C ALA A 375 6.33 -26.41 9.19
N SER A 376 7.32 -25.55 8.96
CA SER A 376 7.27 -24.56 7.89
C SER A 376 7.60 -25.19 6.54
N ILE A 377 6.90 -24.79 5.48
CA ILE A 377 7.29 -25.09 4.10
C ILE A 377 8.47 -24.19 3.71
N VAL A 378 9.61 -24.78 3.35
CA VAL A 378 10.80 -24.03 2.93
C VAL A 378 10.63 -23.63 1.46
N LEU A 379 10.70 -22.33 1.16
CA LEU A 379 10.54 -21.80 -0.21
C LEU A 379 11.89 -21.41 -0.83
N GLY A 380 12.09 -21.76 -2.11
CA GLY A 380 13.27 -21.47 -2.91
C GLY A 380 14.27 -22.62 -2.97
N ASP A 381 15.55 -22.33 -3.20
CA ASP A 381 16.62 -23.29 -3.58
C ASP A 381 16.79 -24.49 -2.62
N LYS A 382 16.26 -24.41 -1.39
CA LYS A 382 16.38 -25.43 -0.33
C LYS A 382 15.10 -26.22 -0.07
N GLY A 383 14.03 -25.98 -0.83
CA GLY A 383 12.73 -26.60 -0.61
C GLY A 383 11.86 -26.56 -1.85
N VAL A 384 10.62 -26.09 -1.70
CA VAL A 384 9.68 -25.93 -2.82
C VAL A 384 10.17 -24.81 -3.72
N LEU A 385 10.46 -25.16 -4.97
CA LEU A 385 10.84 -24.18 -5.98
C LEU A 385 9.63 -23.35 -6.36
N ILE A 386 9.85 -22.05 -6.49
CA ILE A 386 8.81 -21.12 -6.93
C ILE A 386 8.91 -21.00 -8.46
N PRO A 387 7.79 -21.05 -9.21
CA PRO A 387 7.81 -20.75 -10.63
C PRO A 387 8.46 -19.38 -10.89
N THR A 388 9.37 -19.33 -11.86
CA THR A 388 10.22 -18.14 -12.10
C THR A 388 9.83 -17.38 -13.36
N GLN A 389 8.86 -17.86 -14.13
CA GLN A 389 8.48 -17.30 -15.44
C GLN A 389 7.01 -16.90 -15.47
N VAL A 390 6.13 -17.77 -14.98
CA VAL A 390 4.68 -17.62 -15.12
C VAL A 390 4.07 -17.22 -13.78
N VAL A 391 3.21 -16.21 -13.81
CA VAL A 391 2.32 -15.90 -12.68
C VAL A 391 1.05 -16.72 -12.83
N ASP A 392 0.40 -16.56 -13.99
CA ASP A 392 -0.76 -17.31 -14.49
C ASP A 392 -0.71 -17.24 -16.02
N ASN A 393 -0.92 -18.35 -16.72
CA ASN A 393 -0.93 -18.37 -18.20
C ASN A 393 -2.26 -18.82 -18.82
N ASP A 394 -3.23 -19.22 -18.01
CA ASP A 394 -4.49 -19.80 -18.46
C ASP A 394 -5.75 -19.12 -17.90
N SER A 395 -5.59 -17.98 -17.23
CA SER A 395 -6.66 -17.19 -16.61
C SER A 395 -7.43 -18.00 -15.55
N PHE A 396 -6.72 -18.68 -14.66
CA PHE A 396 -7.25 -19.55 -13.61
C PHE A 396 -8.08 -20.73 -14.13
N ALA A 397 -7.82 -21.20 -15.36
CA ALA A 397 -8.56 -22.31 -15.93
C ALA A 397 -8.18 -23.66 -15.30
N GLN A 398 -6.92 -23.79 -14.87
CA GLN A 398 -6.41 -24.90 -14.08
C GLN A 398 -5.77 -24.37 -12.80
N PHE A 399 -5.74 -25.22 -11.77
CA PHE A 399 -5.01 -24.94 -10.54
C PHE A 399 -3.74 -25.79 -10.55
N ASP A 400 -2.64 -25.21 -11.01
CA ASP A 400 -1.34 -25.84 -11.23
C ASP A 400 -0.18 -25.08 -10.54
N PRO A 401 0.02 -25.33 -9.23
CA PRO A 401 1.14 -24.78 -8.46
C PRO A 401 2.56 -25.07 -8.99
N GLU A 402 2.74 -26.04 -9.89
CA GLU A 402 4.06 -26.34 -10.47
C GLU A 402 4.42 -25.39 -11.62
N GLU A 403 3.41 -24.85 -12.31
CA GLU A 403 3.56 -23.92 -13.44
C GLU A 403 3.29 -22.47 -13.02
N ASP A 404 2.23 -22.24 -12.24
CA ASP A 404 1.71 -20.92 -11.92
C ASP A 404 2.05 -20.50 -10.50
N ALA A 405 2.83 -19.42 -10.38
CA ALA A 405 3.24 -18.92 -9.07
C ALA A 405 2.04 -18.43 -8.22
N ILE A 406 0.96 -17.98 -8.87
CA ILE A 406 -0.25 -17.56 -8.16
C ILE A 406 -0.92 -18.75 -7.45
N ASP A 407 -1.04 -19.89 -8.14
CA ASP A 407 -1.57 -21.14 -7.58
C ASP A 407 -0.67 -21.70 -6.49
N LEU A 408 0.65 -21.61 -6.66
CA LEU A 408 1.59 -22.01 -5.61
C LEU A 408 1.34 -21.21 -4.33
N TYR A 409 1.24 -19.88 -4.41
CA TYR A 409 1.03 -19.08 -3.21
C TYR A 409 -0.36 -19.29 -2.60
N GLU A 410 -1.38 -19.53 -3.42
CA GLU A 410 -2.72 -19.92 -2.98
C GLU A 410 -2.72 -21.25 -2.23
N SER A 411 -2.02 -22.26 -2.76
CA SER A 411 -1.88 -23.58 -2.10
C SER A 411 -1.18 -23.51 -0.74
N LEU A 412 -0.53 -22.39 -0.43
CA LEU A 412 0.16 -22.13 0.83
C LEU A 412 -0.60 -21.16 1.74
N GLU A 413 -1.77 -20.67 1.36
CA GLU A 413 -2.52 -19.65 2.10
C GLU A 413 -2.70 -20.01 3.57
N GLY A 414 -2.25 -19.15 4.50
CA GLY A 414 -2.36 -19.40 5.94
C GLY A 414 -1.36 -20.41 6.50
N MET A 415 -0.57 -21.10 5.66
CA MET A 415 0.46 -22.02 6.11
C MET A 415 1.70 -21.29 6.60
N ARG A 416 2.42 -21.92 7.55
CA ARG A 416 3.76 -21.49 7.92
C ARG A 416 4.74 -21.74 6.78
N VAL A 417 5.49 -20.71 6.40
CA VAL A 417 6.54 -20.76 5.38
C VAL A 417 7.87 -20.26 5.92
N ALA A 418 8.97 -20.77 5.36
CA ALA A 418 10.33 -20.48 5.77
C ALA A 418 11.18 -20.00 4.59
N LEU A 419 11.84 -18.85 4.76
CA LEU A 419 12.67 -18.20 3.76
C LEU A 419 14.15 -18.20 4.22
N PRO A 420 14.93 -19.24 3.89
CA PRO A 420 16.30 -19.37 4.37
C PRO A 420 17.25 -18.43 3.64
N ASN A 421 18.05 -17.68 4.38
CA ASN A 421 19.08 -16.78 3.86
C ASN A 421 18.58 -15.81 2.78
N ALA A 422 17.37 -15.27 2.99
CA ALA A 422 16.71 -14.43 2.01
C ALA A 422 17.57 -13.20 1.64
N ILE A 423 17.61 -12.87 0.34
CA ILE A 423 18.31 -11.71 -0.22
C ILE A 423 17.27 -10.62 -0.46
N VAL A 424 17.52 -9.41 0.05
CA VAL A 424 16.65 -8.25 -0.15
C VAL A 424 16.82 -7.74 -1.57
N THR A 425 15.71 -7.59 -2.31
CA THR A 425 15.71 -7.19 -3.72
C THR A 425 15.32 -5.73 -3.93
N GLY A 426 14.96 -5.00 -2.88
CA GLY A 426 14.62 -3.58 -2.97
C GLY A 426 14.58 -2.90 -1.60
N PRO A 427 14.58 -1.56 -1.56
CA PRO A 427 14.33 -0.81 -0.34
C PRO A 427 13.02 -1.23 0.33
N GLN A 428 13.01 -1.23 1.66
CA GLN A 428 11.77 -1.41 2.41
C GLN A 428 10.77 -0.28 2.12
N ALA A 429 9.52 -0.66 1.88
CA ALA A 429 8.41 0.27 1.73
C ALA A 429 7.15 -0.29 2.38
N ASN A 430 6.28 0.56 2.94
CA ASN A 430 4.97 0.18 3.46
C ASN A 430 4.99 -1.07 4.38
N ARG A 431 5.94 -1.11 5.33
CA ARG A 431 6.15 -2.23 6.29
C ARG A 431 6.54 -3.57 5.66
N THR A 432 6.89 -3.56 4.39
CA THR A 432 7.18 -4.74 3.58
C THR A 432 8.61 -4.69 3.04
N ILE A 433 9.30 -5.83 3.08
CA ILE A 433 10.61 -5.99 2.44
C ILE A 433 10.46 -6.99 1.29
N PRO A 434 10.76 -6.61 0.04
CA PRO A 434 10.83 -7.56 -1.06
C PRO A 434 12.13 -8.38 -0.95
N VAL A 435 12.00 -9.69 -1.04
CA VAL A 435 13.11 -10.65 -0.92
C VAL A 435 13.04 -11.73 -1.98
N ARG A 436 14.13 -12.49 -2.12
CA ARG A 436 14.17 -13.76 -2.84
C ARG A 436 14.97 -14.80 -2.07
N THR A 437 14.61 -16.07 -2.23
CA THR A 437 15.32 -17.23 -1.68
C THR A 437 15.79 -18.20 -2.77
N GLN A 438 15.46 -17.91 -4.02
CA GLN A 438 15.78 -18.71 -5.18
C GLN A 438 16.66 -17.90 -6.15
N THR A 439 17.56 -18.60 -6.84
CA THR A 439 18.29 -18.05 -7.97
C THR A 439 17.85 -18.75 -9.25
N ALA A 440 17.40 -17.98 -10.23
CA ALA A 440 16.96 -18.46 -11.53
C ALA A 440 18.00 -18.10 -12.61
N ASP A 441 17.94 -18.75 -13.77
CA ASP A 441 18.76 -18.40 -14.94
C ASP A 441 18.22 -17.12 -15.60
N LYS A 442 18.52 -15.98 -14.98
CA LYS A 442 18.08 -14.66 -15.43
C LYS A 442 19.06 -13.57 -15.03
N VAL A 443 18.81 -12.36 -15.54
CA VAL A 443 19.65 -11.19 -15.27
C VAL A 443 19.27 -10.57 -13.92
N TYR A 444 20.30 -10.28 -13.13
CA TYR A 444 20.18 -9.56 -11.87
C TYR A 444 21.07 -8.31 -11.91
N THR A 445 20.71 -7.29 -11.14
CA THR A 445 21.62 -6.18 -10.84
C THR A 445 22.84 -6.70 -10.08
N LYS A 446 23.89 -5.86 -9.97
CA LYS A 446 25.07 -6.12 -9.12
C LYS A 446 24.69 -6.52 -7.68
N ARG A 447 23.51 -6.11 -7.21
CA ARG A 447 23.03 -6.30 -5.83
C ARG A 447 21.98 -7.40 -5.71
N GLY A 448 21.74 -8.16 -6.78
CA GLY A 448 20.89 -9.35 -6.74
C GLY A 448 19.40 -9.06 -6.88
N THR A 449 19.01 -7.84 -7.28
CA THR A 449 17.63 -7.53 -7.69
C THR A 449 17.37 -8.07 -9.09
N PRO A 450 16.30 -8.84 -9.33
CA PRO A 450 16.00 -9.34 -10.66
C PRO A 450 15.55 -8.21 -11.61
N ILE A 451 16.03 -8.25 -12.85
CA ILE A 451 15.63 -7.30 -13.91
C ILE A 451 14.25 -7.70 -14.46
N LEU A 452 13.36 -6.72 -14.59
CA LEU A 452 12.09 -6.90 -15.29
C LEU A 452 12.33 -7.00 -16.80
N THR A 453 11.71 -7.98 -17.44
CA THR A 453 11.78 -8.15 -18.91
C THR A 453 10.38 -8.20 -19.51
N LYS A 454 10.29 -8.16 -20.84
CA LYS A 454 9.02 -8.25 -21.56
C LYS A 454 8.23 -9.51 -21.22
N ASP A 455 8.94 -10.62 -21.03
CA ASP A 455 8.34 -11.95 -20.92
C ASP A 455 8.38 -12.49 -19.48
N ASN A 456 8.91 -11.73 -18.52
CA ASN A 456 9.09 -12.20 -17.14
C ASN A 456 9.00 -11.06 -16.12
N VAL A 457 8.03 -11.18 -15.20
CA VAL A 457 7.73 -10.24 -14.10
C VAL A 457 8.36 -10.63 -12.75
N ASN A 458 9.20 -11.66 -12.75
CA ASN A 458 9.91 -12.23 -11.62
C ASN A 458 8.95 -12.72 -10.50
N PRO A 459 8.14 -13.76 -10.78
CA PRO A 459 7.14 -14.28 -9.84
C PRO A 459 7.72 -14.86 -8.54
N GLU A 460 9.00 -15.24 -8.51
CA GLU A 460 9.64 -15.79 -7.30
C GLU A 460 10.04 -14.74 -6.27
N ARG A 461 9.72 -13.46 -6.51
CA ARG A 461 9.84 -12.41 -5.50
C ARG A 461 8.80 -12.63 -4.42
N LEU A 462 9.26 -12.56 -3.18
CA LEU A 462 8.44 -12.71 -1.99
C LEU A 462 8.42 -11.39 -1.22
N PHE A 463 7.35 -11.17 -0.47
CA PHE A 463 7.17 -9.97 0.33
C PHE A 463 7.07 -10.34 1.80
N VAL A 464 7.97 -9.83 2.63
CA VAL A 464 7.90 -10.04 4.08
C VAL A 464 7.22 -8.82 4.69
N GLU A 465 6.04 -8.99 5.29
CA GLU A 465 5.35 -7.93 6.03
C GLU A 465 5.61 -8.11 7.52
N MET A 466 6.23 -7.11 8.15
CA MET A 466 6.75 -7.24 9.53
C MET A 466 6.13 -6.29 10.56
N GLY A 467 5.10 -5.55 10.16
CA GLY A 467 4.39 -4.60 11.02
C GLY A 467 5.18 -3.34 11.42
N SER A 468 6.40 -3.15 10.90
CA SER A 468 7.26 -1.99 11.20
C SER A 468 7.58 -1.18 9.95
N SER A 469 7.38 0.13 9.98
CA SER A 469 7.77 1.05 8.90
C SER A 469 9.18 1.61 9.05
N SER A 470 9.87 1.33 10.17
CA SER A 470 11.20 1.88 10.48
C SER A 470 12.33 0.88 10.34
N TYR A 471 12.03 -0.34 9.89
CA TYR A 471 13.07 -1.32 9.60
C TYR A 471 13.90 -0.82 8.40
N ARG A 472 15.21 -1.11 8.40
CA ARG A 472 16.15 -0.56 7.42
C ARG A 472 16.76 -1.71 6.65
N ALA A 473 16.19 -1.99 5.48
CA ALA A 473 16.68 -2.99 4.55
C ALA A 473 16.68 -2.42 3.13
N LYS A 474 17.72 -2.73 2.36
CA LYS A 474 17.90 -2.27 0.98
C LYS A 474 18.40 -3.36 0.07
N ALA A 475 18.31 -3.13 -1.24
CA ALA A 475 18.73 -4.10 -2.25
C ALA A 475 20.17 -4.60 -1.99
N GLY A 476 20.35 -5.92 -1.93
CA GLY A 476 21.60 -6.62 -1.67
C GLY A 476 21.96 -6.85 -0.20
N ASP A 477 21.16 -6.35 0.76
CA ASP A 477 21.25 -6.85 2.13
C ASP A 477 20.78 -8.31 2.19
N THR A 478 21.25 -9.08 3.18
CA THR A 478 20.91 -10.51 3.31
C THR A 478 20.54 -10.85 4.74
N PHE A 479 19.59 -11.78 4.92
CA PHE A 479 19.29 -12.32 6.24
C PHE A 479 20.24 -13.48 6.58
N ASN A 480 20.85 -13.45 7.76
CA ASN A 480 21.65 -14.56 8.28
C ASN A 480 20.78 -15.45 9.16
N GLY A 481 20.11 -16.42 8.54
CA GLY A 481 19.12 -17.29 9.18
C GLY A 481 17.88 -17.46 8.33
N THR A 482 16.82 -18.00 8.93
CA THR A 482 15.55 -18.28 8.25
C THR A 482 14.50 -17.30 8.74
N ILE A 483 13.86 -16.58 7.81
CA ILE A 483 12.63 -15.84 8.13
C ILE A 483 11.50 -16.88 8.19
N GLU A 484 10.77 -16.92 9.28
CA GLU A 484 9.54 -17.71 9.38
C GLU A 484 8.33 -16.80 9.52
N GLY A 485 7.22 -17.20 8.89
CA GLY A 485 5.97 -16.46 8.91
C GLY A 485 4.83 -17.28 8.32
N VAL A 486 3.69 -16.63 8.11
CA VAL A 486 2.51 -17.25 7.50
C VAL A 486 2.23 -16.59 6.15
N MET A 487 1.94 -17.39 5.11
CA MET A 487 1.52 -16.85 3.81
C MET A 487 0.13 -16.24 3.91
N SER A 488 -0.07 -15.06 3.34
CA SER A 488 -1.33 -14.30 3.35
C SER A 488 -1.41 -13.46 2.07
N TYR A 489 -2.60 -12.98 1.73
CA TYR A 489 -2.79 -12.07 0.60
C TYR A 489 -3.40 -10.73 1.05
N ASN A 490 -2.77 -9.60 0.68
CA ASN A 490 -3.36 -8.27 0.86
C ASN A 490 -2.68 -7.25 -0.07
N TYR A 491 -3.34 -6.11 -0.34
CA TYR A 491 -2.82 -5.06 -1.24
C TYR A 491 -2.32 -5.62 -2.58
N SER A 492 -3.12 -6.49 -3.18
CA SER A 492 -2.85 -7.15 -4.47
C SER A 492 -1.56 -7.99 -4.54
N ALA A 493 -1.06 -8.51 -3.42
CA ALA A 493 0.15 -9.32 -3.36
C ALA A 493 0.11 -10.40 -2.26
N TYR A 494 0.73 -11.55 -2.55
CA TYR A 494 1.04 -12.55 -1.53
C TYR A 494 2.20 -12.09 -0.66
N LYS A 495 2.09 -12.32 0.64
CA LYS A 495 3.03 -11.86 1.66
C LYS A 495 3.24 -12.90 2.74
N VAL A 496 4.48 -12.99 3.21
CA VAL A 496 4.84 -13.71 4.42
C VAL A 496 4.71 -12.76 5.61
N LEU A 497 3.68 -12.98 6.43
CA LEU A 497 3.45 -12.24 7.66
C LEU A 497 4.41 -12.72 8.73
N SER A 498 5.25 -11.81 9.24
CA SER A 498 6.17 -12.05 10.33
C SER A 498 6.16 -10.84 11.28
N LYS A 499 6.93 -10.89 12.36
CA LYS A 499 7.12 -9.74 13.25
C LYS A 499 8.56 -9.26 13.15
N ALA A 500 8.76 -7.95 13.12
CA ALA A 500 10.10 -7.38 13.05
C ALA A 500 11.05 -7.90 14.15
N ALA A 501 10.52 -8.22 15.34
CA ALA A 501 11.28 -8.79 16.45
C ALA A 501 11.70 -10.25 16.25
N ASP A 502 11.01 -10.98 15.37
CA ASP A 502 11.24 -12.40 15.10
C ASP A 502 12.12 -12.62 13.86
N LEU A 503 12.41 -11.55 13.10
CA LEU A 503 13.28 -11.64 11.93
C LEU A 503 14.73 -12.00 12.34
N PRO A 504 15.40 -12.89 11.58
CA PRO A 504 16.82 -13.16 11.78
C PRO A 504 17.65 -11.90 11.55
N LYS A 505 18.92 -11.95 11.98
CA LYS A 505 19.84 -10.82 11.84
C LYS A 505 19.98 -10.43 10.37
N LEU A 506 19.63 -9.19 10.05
CA LEU A 506 19.97 -8.57 8.77
C LEU A 506 21.48 -8.29 8.73
N VAL A 507 22.14 -8.79 7.70
CA VAL A 507 23.51 -8.44 7.33
C VAL A 507 23.42 -7.34 6.29
N THR A 508 23.67 -6.11 6.75
CA THR A 508 23.63 -4.93 5.89
C THR A 508 24.93 -4.79 5.13
N ARG A 509 24.84 -4.44 3.85
CA ARG A 509 26.00 -3.96 3.09
C ARG A 509 26.20 -2.45 3.28
N GLU A 510 27.43 -2.00 3.09
CA GLU A 510 27.73 -0.58 2.97
C GLU A 510 27.10 0.01 1.69
N ALA A 511 26.76 1.30 1.75
CA ALA A 511 26.31 2.02 0.58
C ALA A 511 27.48 2.25 -0.39
N ASP A 512 27.28 1.91 -1.66
CA ASP A 512 28.29 1.96 -2.73
C ASP A 512 27.71 2.74 -3.91
N ARG A 513 27.37 4.01 -3.65
CA ARG A 513 26.88 4.97 -4.64
C ARG A 513 28.10 5.51 -5.41
N GLN A 514 28.13 5.33 -6.72
CA GLN A 514 29.29 5.71 -7.54
C GLN A 514 28.91 6.79 -8.56
N PRO A 515 29.78 7.77 -8.83
CA PRO A 515 29.55 8.76 -9.87
C PRO A 515 29.65 8.12 -11.25
N THR A 516 29.01 8.74 -12.25
CA THR A 516 29.06 8.28 -13.64
C THR A 516 30.50 8.13 -14.15
N ASN A 517 30.74 7.11 -14.96
CA ASN A 517 32.01 6.93 -15.67
C ASN A 517 32.03 7.63 -17.04
N ILE A 518 30.96 8.33 -17.41
CA ILE A 518 30.90 9.09 -18.65
C ILE A 518 32.00 10.14 -18.72
N LYS A 519 32.59 10.27 -19.92
CA LYS A 519 33.60 11.28 -20.22
C LYS A 519 32.95 12.65 -20.41
N THR A 520 33.43 13.64 -19.67
CA THR A 520 33.08 15.05 -19.83
C THR A 520 34.24 15.80 -20.50
N GLY A 521 34.02 17.05 -20.92
CA GLY A 521 35.06 17.90 -21.50
C GLY A 521 34.50 19.02 -22.38
N GLU A 522 35.35 19.94 -22.83
CA GLU A 522 34.94 21.12 -23.62
C GLU A 522 34.33 20.76 -24.99
N SER A 523 34.72 19.63 -25.57
CA SER A 523 34.20 19.14 -26.85
C SER A 523 33.02 18.16 -26.71
N ARG A 524 32.52 17.96 -25.48
CA ARG A 524 31.47 16.98 -25.20
C ARG A 524 30.30 17.65 -24.51
N LEU A 525 29.12 17.57 -25.14
CA LEU A 525 27.87 17.99 -24.52
C LEU A 525 27.39 16.89 -23.58
N THR A 526 27.06 17.23 -22.34
CA THR A 526 26.45 16.32 -21.37
C THR A 526 25.00 16.71 -21.12
N VAL A 527 24.09 15.75 -21.26
CA VAL A 527 22.66 15.95 -21.06
C VAL A 527 22.15 14.87 -20.12
N ALA A 528 21.52 15.26 -19.01
CA ALA A 528 20.99 14.34 -18.01
C ALA A 528 19.47 14.46 -17.87
N SER A 529 18.83 13.37 -17.44
CA SER A 529 17.45 13.32 -16.97
C SER A 529 17.48 13.00 -15.48
N TYR A 530 16.74 13.77 -14.68
CA TYR A 530 16.64 13.49 -13.25
C TYR A 530 15.23 13.80 -12.73
N ASN A 531 14.51 12.75 -12.32
CA ASN A 531 13.36 12.87 -11.45
C ASN A 531 13.82 13.22 -10.03
N VAL A 532 13.40 14.39 -9.54
CA VAL A 532 13.82 14.90 -8.21
C VAL A 532 12.80 14.66 -7.10
N GLU A 533 11.72 13.91 -7.40
CA GLU A 533 10.66 13.45 -6.49
C GLU A 533 10.10 14.56 -5.59
N ASN A 534 9.07 15.26 -6.09
CA ASN A 534 8.34 16.33 -5.42
C ASN A 534 9.22 17.46 -4.85
N PHE A 535 10.25 17.89 -5.59
CA PHE A 535 11.18 18.91 -5.09
C PHE A 535 10.54 20.30 -5.08
N ALA A 536 10.54 20.97 -3.92
CA ALA A 536 10.05 22.33 -3.75
C ALA A 536 11.03 23.17 -2.90
N SER A 537 10.84 24.49 -2.86
CA SER A 537 11.61 25.37 -1.97
C SER A 537 11.37 25.10 -0.47
N THR A 538 10.31 24.35 -0.15
CA THR A 538 9.95 23.88 1.19
C THR A 538 10.58 22.54 1.57
N ALA A 539 11.33 21.90 0.67
CA ALA A 539 12.05 20.66 0.96
C ALA A 539 13.02 20.84 2.14
N ASP A 540 13.18 19.80 2.94
CA ASP A 540 14.14 19.83 4.05
C ASP A 540 15.59 19.90 3.54
N ALA A 541 16.50 20.39 4.39
CA ALA A 541 17.89 20.58 4.03
C ALA A 541 18.59 19.27 3.57
N GLY A 542 18.16 18.11 4.08
CA GLY A 542 18.66 16.80 3.67
C GLY A 542 18.27 16.45 2.25
N LYS A 543 17.00 16.62 1.87
CA LYS A 543 16.54 16.45 0.48
C LYS A 543 17.28 17.38 -0.48
N VAL A 544 17.44 18.66 -0.12
CA VAL A 544 18.20 19.64 -0.92
C VAL A 544 19.65 19.22 -1.11
N ASP A 545 20.32 18.77 -0.04
CA ASP A 545 21.71 18.32 -0.09
C ASP A 545 21.88 17.08 -0.99
N ARG A 546 21.01 16.08 -0.85
CA ARG A 546 21.10 14.83 -1.62
C ARG A 546 20.80 15.03 -3.12
N VAL A 547 19.78 15.81 -3.47
CA VAL A 547 19.46 16.10 -4.89
C VAL A 547 20.58 16.91 -5.54
N SER A 548 21.10 17.93 -4.85
CA SER A 548 22.22 18.73 -5.36
C SER A 548 23.53 17.94 -5.44
N GLU A 549 23.78 16.99 -4.52
CA GLU A 549 24.88 16.02 -4.62
C GLU A 549 24.74 15.11 -5.85
N GLY A 550 23.52 14.64 -6.15
CA GLY A 550 23.17 13.92 -7.37
C GLY A 550 23.69 14.62 -8.63
N ILE A 551 23.40 15.91 -8.75
CA ILE A 551 23.81 16.71 -9.93
C ILE A 551 25.30 17.07 -9.88
N ALA A 552 25.79 17.58 -8.76
CA ALA A 552 27.14 18.10 -8.61
C ALA A 552 28.21 17.01 -8.70
N THR A 553 28.01 15.92 -7.95
CA THR A 553 29.02 14.89 -7.71
C THR A 553 28.78 13.67 -8.59
N PHE A 554 27.58 13.10 -8.55
CA PHE A 554 27.32 11.82 -9.20
C PHE A 554 27.16 11.95 -10.71
N LEU A 555 26.45 12.98 -11.18
CA LEU A 555 26.33 13.32 -12.60
C LEU A 555 27.49 14.18 -13.13
N LYS A 556 28.40 14.60 -12.25
CA LYS A 556 29.57 15.45 -12.59
C LYS A 556 29.22 16.78 -13.23
N THR A 557 28.19 17.47 -12.72
CA THR A 557 27.79 18.83 -13.14
C THR A 557 27.51 18.91 -14.66
N PRO A 558 26.44 18.25 -15.17
CA PRO A 558 26.13 18.20 -16.60
C PRO A 558 25.86 19.57 -17.23
N ASP A 559 26.04 19.70 -18.54
CA ASP A 559 25.77 20.94 -19.26
C ASP A 559 24.28 21.28 -19.28
N ILE A 560 23.42 20.27 -19.43
CA ILE A 560 21.95 20.37 -19.42
C ILE A 560 21.39 19.26 -18.53
N VAL A 561 20.42 19.59 -17.67
CA VAL A 561 19.66 18.64 -16.86
C VAL A 561 18.17 18.88 -17.10
N GLY A 562 17.48 17.91 -17.68
CA GLY A 562 16.03 17.87 -17.69
C GLY A 562 15.51 17.34 -16.36
N LEU A 563 14.68 18.14 -15.69
CA LEU A 563 14.08 17.80 -14.42
C LEU A 563 12.62 17.40 -14.59
N THR A 564 12.23 16.31 -13.93
CA THR A 564 10.83 15.97 -13.66
C THR A 564 10.59 16.08 -12.16
N GLU A 565 9.31 16.13 -11.75
CA GLU A 565 8.94 16.23 -10.32
C GLU A 565 9.42 17.52 -9.61
N MET A 566 9.58 18.61 -10.38
CA MET A 566 9.77 19.96 -9.81
C MET A 566 8.42 20.56 -9.44
N GLN A 567 8.29 21.04 -8.21
CA GLN A 567 7.10 21.69 -7.67
C GLN A 567 7.23 23.22 -7.60
N ASP A 568 6.14 23.85 -7.25
CA ASP A 568 5.97 25.29 -7.11
C ASP A 568 6.62 25.69 -5.79
N ASN A 569 6.61 27.00 -5.55
CA ASN A 569 7.32 27.59 -4.44
C ASN A 569 6.86 27.07 -3.07
N ASP A 570 5.62 26.58 -2.93
CA ASP A 570 5.04 26.09 -1.68
C ASP A 570 4.72 24.60 -1.66
N GLY A 571 5.15 23.86 -2.69
CA GLY A 571 5.08 22.40 -2.75
C GLY A 571 3.65 21.89 -2.74
N ALA A 572 3.36 20.81 -2.02
CA ALA A 572 2.03 20.18 -1.97
C ALA A 572 0.88 21.06 -1.39
N THR A 573 1.15 22.33 -1.06
CA THR A 573 0.13 23.26 -0.53
C THR A 573 -0.82 23.69 -1.65
N ASP A 574 -2.11 23.42 -1.51
CA ASP A 574 -3.13 23.82 -2.48
C ASP A 574 -3.50 25.32 -2.36
N SER A 575 -2.56 26.21 -2.73
CA SER A 575 -2.70 27.67 -2.66
C SER A 575 -3.08 28.34 -3.99
N GLY A 576 -3.05 27.59 -5.09
CA GLY A 576 -3.15 28.11 -6.46
C GLY A 576 -1.84 28.72 -7.00
N THR A 577 -0.74 28.61 -6.26
CA THR A 577 0.59 29.05 -6.73
C THR A 577 1.08 28.09 -7.81
N VAL A 578 1.51 28.64 -8.95
CA VAL A 578 2.10 27.85 -10.05
C VAL A 578 3.55 28.23 -10.35
N ASP A 579 4.06 29.30 -9.71
CA ASP A 579 5.44 29.74 -9.85
C ASP A 579 6.39 28.78 -9.10
N ALA A 580 7.47 28.37 -9.75
CA ALA A 580 8.51 27.49 -9.21
C ALA A 580 9.88 28.19 -9.07
N SER A 581 9.95 29.50 -9.27
CA SER A 581 11.22 30.25 -9.28
C SER A 581 12.06 30.04 -8.01
N LYS A 582 11.46 29.97 -6.83
CA LYS A 582 12.15 29.71 -5.56
C LYS A 582 12.60 28.26 -5.45
N SER A 583 11.83 27.31 -5.97
CA SER A 583 12.19 25.89 -5.98
C SER A 583 13.43 25.67 -6.85
N PHE A 584 13.46 26.24 -8.06
CA PHE A 584 14.66 26.26 -8.89
C PHE A 584 15.85 26.95 -8.21
N GLU A 585 15.65 28.15 -7.66
CA GLU A 585 16.72 28.90 -6.99
C GLU A 585 17.32 28.12 -5.81
N THR A 586 16.49 27.43 -5.02
CA THR A 586 16.95 26.61 -3.90
C THR A 586 17.91 25.51 -4.36
N LEU A 587 17.55 24.80 -5.44
CA LEU A 587 18.42 23.77 -6.00
C LEU A 587 19.67 24.36 -6.66
N ILE A 588 19.55 25.45 -7.41
CA ILE A 588 20.68 26.13 -8.07
C ILE A 588 21.70 26.61 -7.04
N ALA A 589 21.27 27.27 -5.97
CA ALA A 589 22.15 27.76 -4.92
C ALA A 589 22.90 26.62 -4.23
N ALA A 590 22.23 25.48 -4.00
CA ALA A 590 22.85 24.29 -3.41
C ALA A 590 23.91 23.66 -4.35
N ILE A 591 23.64 23.61 -5.66
CA ILE A 591 24.61 23.14 -6.66
C ILE A 591 25.81 24.11 -6.77
N GLU A 592 25.55 25.41 -6.80
CA GLU A 592 26.59 26.45 -6.86
C GLU A 592 27.51 26.36 -5.63
N ALA A 593 26.96 26.16 -4.44
CA ALA A 593 27.73 25.99 -3.22
C ALA A 593 28.68 24.78 -3.26
N LYS A 594 28.33 23.71 -3.99
CA LYS A 594 29.15 22.49 -4.13
C LYS A 594 30.18 22.56 -5.26
N THR A 595 29.86 23.28 -6.34
CA THR A 595 30.61 23.20 -7.61
C THR A 595 31.28 24.50 -8.03
N GLY A 596 30.82 25.64 -7.50
CA GLY A 596 31.13 26.98 -8.01
C GLY A 596 30.46 27.31 -9.35
N VAL A 597 29.63 26.41 -9.89
CA VAL A 597 28.88 26.61 -11.14
C VAL A 597 27.45 27.02 -10.81
N ARG A 598 27.07 28.23 -11.20
CA ARG A 598 25.69 28.69 -11.10
C ARG A 598 24.93 28.33 -12.38
N TYR A 599 23.99 27.40 -12.25
CA TYR A 599 23.08 27.06 -13.32
C TYR A 599 22.08 28.18 -13.59
N ALA A 600 21.66 28.30 -14.84
CA ALA A 600 20.43 28.99 -15.21
C ALA A 600 19.31 27.95 -15.38
N TYR A 601 18.05 28.39 -15.36
CA TYR A 601 16.90 27.50 -15.57
C TYR A 601 15.92 28.04 -16.60
N THR A 602 15.11 27.15 -17.16
CA THR A 602 13.93 27.52 -17.94
C THR A 602 12.83 26.46 -17.79
N ASP A 603 11.59 26.91 -17.76
CA ASP A 603 10.38 26.10 -17.53
C ASP A 603 9.19 26.75 -18.24
N ILE A 604 8.00 26.14 -18.19
CA ILE A 604 6.73 26.83 -18.40
C ILE A 604 5.80 26.44 -17.25
N ALA A 605 5.40 27.42 -16.44
CA ALA A 605 4.47 27.21 -15.34
C ALA A 605 3.16 26.61 -15.88
N PRO A 606 2.61 25.57 -15.24
CA PRO A 606 1.33 24.99 -15.63
C PRO A 606 0.16 25.91 -15.25
N GLU A 607 -1.03 25.59 -15.76
CA GLU A 607 -2.26 26.09 -15.14
C GLU A 607 -2.55 25.30 -13.87
N ASP A 608 -3.11 25.97 -12.86
CA ASP A 608 -3.41 25.36 -11.57
C ASP A 608 -4.26 24.09 -11.71
N LYS A 609 -3.74 22.98 -11.17
CA LYS A 609 -4.32 21.62 -11.16
C LYS A 609 -4.54 20.99 -12.54
N LYS A 610 -3.91 21.52 -13.60
CA LYS A 610 -4.09 21.01 -14.97
C LYS A 610 -2.99 20.04 -15.43
N ASP A 611 -1.86 20.05 -14.76
CA ASP A 611 -0.76 19.12 -14.99
C ASP A 611 -0.75 18.20 -13.76
N GLY A 612 -1.04 16.90 -13.94
CA GLY A 612 -1.30 15.99 -12.81
C GLY A 612 -0.09 15.78 -11.89
N GLY A 613 -0.18 14.89 -10.91
CA GLY A 613 0.90 14.57 -9.97
C GLY A 613 0.40 14.64 -8.52
N GLN A 614 1.29 14.90 -7.56
CA GLN A 614 0.91 15.17 -6.18
C GLN A 614 -0.15 16.28 -6.11
N PRO A 615 -1.30 16.03 -5.47
CA PRO A 615 -2.32 17.05 -5.26
C PRO A 615 -1.75 18.31 -4.61
N GLY A 616 -2.08 19.49 -5.16
CA GLY A 616 -1.66 20.80 -4.65
C GLY A 616 -0.41 21.38 -5.32
N GLY A 617 0.64 20.58 -5.58
CA GLY A 617 1.97 21.11 -5.92
C GLY A 617 2.31 21.33 -7.40
N ASN A 618 1.28 21.45 -8.26
CA ASN A 618 1.35 21.75 -9.71
C ASN A 618 2.58 21.21 -10.47
N ILE A 619 2.97 19.95 -10.27
CA ILE A 619 4.25 19.39 -10.76
C ILE A 619 4.51 19.69 -12.24
N ARG A 620 5.76 20.01 -12.56
CA ARG A 620 6.19 20.38 -13.90
C ARG A 620 7.48 19.68 -14.33
N VAL A 621 7.78 19.83 -15.61
CA VAL A 621 9.10 19.57 -16.18
C VAL A 621 9.83 20.89 -16.42
N GLY A 622 11.15 20.86 -16.43
CA GLY A 622 11.98 22.03 -16.72
C GLY A 622 13.44 21.68 -16.96
N PHE A 623 14.26 22.68 -17.23
CA PHE A 623 15.69 22.51 -17.47
C PHE A 623 16.53 23.33 -16.50
N LEU A 624 17.60 22.74 -15.99
CA LEU A 624 18.79 23.45 -15.54
C LEU A 624 19.85 23.38 -16.66
N TYR A 625 20.56 24.47 -16.92
CA TYR A 625 21.68 24.47 -17.86
C TYR A 625 22.85 25.33 -17.37
N ASN A 626 24.08 24.90 -17.69
CA ASN A 626 25.29 25.62 -17.34
C ASN A 626 25.55 26.73 -18.39
N PRO A 627 25.36 28.02 -18.05
CA PRO A 627 25.47 29.11 -19.01
C PRO A 627 26.90 29.36 -19.49
N ALA A 628 27.91 28.80 -18.83
CA ALA A 628 29.30 28.85 -19.30
C ALA A 628 29.58 27.86 -20.44
N ARG A 629 28.63 26.94 -20.70
CA ARG A 629 28.80 25.80 -21.61
C ARG A 629 27.80 25.81 -22.74
N VAL A 630 26.54 26.13 -22.44
CA VAL A 630 25.44 26.18 -23.40
C VAL A 630 24.63 27.46 -23.23
N SER A 631 23.94 27.87 -24.28
CA SER A 631 22.97 28.97 -24.23
C SER A 631 21.64 28.52 -24.84
N LEU A 632 20.52 29.03 -24.32
CA LEU A 632 19.25 28.91 -25.03
C LEU A 632 19.31 29.67 -26.35
N ALA A 633 18.83 29.05 -27.44
CA ALA A 633 18.67 29.74 -28.71
C ALA A 633 17.68 30.92 -28.54
N PRO A 634 17.93 32.08 -29.18
CA PRO A 634 17.02 33.21 -29.06
C PRO A 634 15.60 32.87 -29.54
N GLY A 635 14.59 33.14 -28.72
CA GLY A 635 13.19 32.88 -29.03
C GLY A 635 12.26 33.45 -27.98
N GLU A 636 10.95 33.47 -28.29
CA GLU A 636 9.91 33.86 -27.34
C GLU A 636 9.57 32.68 -26.43
N LYS A 637 9.53 32.88 -25.10
CA LYS A 637 9.07 31.84 -24.16
C LYS A 637 7.56 31.61 -24.35
N GLY A 638 7.14 30.35 -24.50
CA GLY A 638 5.71 30.00 -24.63
C GLY A 638 4.94 30.07 -23.30
N GLY A 639 3.62 30.23 -23.39
CA GLY A 639 2.68 30.11 -22.27
C GLY A 639 2.20 28.67 -21.98
N ALA A 640 1.45 28.50 -20.90
CA ALA A 640 0.95 27.19 -20.44
C ALA A 640 0.06 26.46 -21.47
N THR A 641 -0.66 27.22 -22.30
CA THR A 641 -1.61 26.74 -23.31
C THR A 641 -1.16 27.01 -24.74
N GLU A 642 0.01 27.62 -24.94
CA GLU A 642 0.55 27.93 -26.26
C GLU A 642 1.37 26.75 -26.81
N ALA A 643 0.93 26.20 -27.94
CA ALA A 643 1.68 25.15 -28.63
C ALA A 643 2.91 25.72 -29.33
N VAL A 644 4.04 25.04 -29.18
CA VAL A 644 5.22 25.22 -30.04
C VAL A 644 5.04 24.47 -31.35
N THR A 645 5.55 25.07 -32.42
CA THR A 645 5.63 24.50 -33.77
C THR A 645 7.01 24.79 -34.35
N VAL A 646 7.34 24.17 -35.48
CA VAL A 646 8.59 24.43 -36.21
C VAL A 646 8.30 25.27 -37.45
N GLU A 647 8.85 26.48 -37.50
CA GLU A 647 8.69 27.40 -38.63
C GLU A 647 10.04 27.90 -39.11
N ASN A 648 10.29 27.86 -40.41
CA ASN A 648 11.54 28.31 -41.04
C ASN A 648 12.80 27.69 -40.39
N GLY A 649 12.69 26.41 -40.01
CA GLY A 649 13.77 25.66 -39.38
C GLY A 649 14.10 26.07 -37.94
N LYS A 650 13.16 26.70 -37.23
CA LYS A 650 13.30 27.12 -35.83
C LYS A 650 12.03 26.84 -35.02
N LEU A 651 12.17 26.73 -33.71
CA LEU A 651 11.02 26.70 -32.81
C LEU A 651 10.31 28.07 -32.80
N THR A 652 8.98 28.08 -32.89
CA THR A 652 8.18 29.31 -32.73
C THR A 652 8.20 29.85 -31.30
N LYS A 653 8.43 28.97 -30.33
CA LYS A 653 8.60 29.28 -28.90
C LYS A 653 9.82 28.56 -28.33
N ASN A 654 10.68 29.24 -27.56
CA ASN A 654 11.84 28.64 -26.89
C ASN A 654 12.01 29.14 -25.44
N PRO A 655 11.75 28.31 -24.41
CA PRO A 655 11.18 26.97 -24.51
C PRO A 655 9.69 27.02 -24.94
N GLY A 656 9.14 25.88 -25.34
CA GLY A 656 7.74 25.75 -25.75
C GLY A 656 7.13 24.40 -25.36
N ARG A 657 5.81 24.37 -25.14
CA ARG A 657 5.07 23.13 -24.83
C ARG A 657 4.56 22.47 -26.11
N ILE A 658 4.68 21.15 -26.22
CA ILE A 658 4.18 20.39 -27.38
C ILE A 658 2.69 20.12 -27.17
N GLN A 659 1.85 20.68 -28.05
CA GLN A 659 0.39 20.51 -28.06
C GLN A 659 -0.28 20.53 -26.66
N PRO A 660 -0.07 21.56 -25.83
CA PRO A 660 -0.48 21.56 -24.41
C PRO A 660 -1.99 21.49 -24.16
N THR A 661 -2.83 21.71 -25.18
CA THR A 661 -4.29 21.66 -25.09
C THR A 661 -4.88 20.32 -25.55
N ASP A 662 -4.04 19.36 -25.97
CA ASP A 662 -4.51 18.03 -26.37
C ASP A 662 -5.17 17.30 -25.17
N PRO A 663 -6.37 16.71 -25.34
CA PRO A 663 -7.08 16.05 -24.24
C PRO A 663 -6.33 14.86 -23.65
N ASN A 664 -5.37 14.26 -24.37
CA ASN A 664 -4.54 13.17 -23.85
C ASN A 664 -3.59 13.63 -22.74
N PHE A 665 -3.41 14.94 -22.53
CA PHE A 665 -2.69 15.48 -21.38
C PHE A 665 -3.55 15.72 -20.13
N ALA A 666 -4.81 15.26 -20.12
CA ALA A 666 -5.65 15.33 -18.93
C ALA A 666 -4.96 14.65 -17.73
N SER A 667 -4.70 15.41 -16.67
CA SER A 667 -3.97 14.96 -15.47
C SER A 667 -2.58 14.37 -15.76
N SER A 668 -1.92 14.82 -16.82
CA SER A 668 -0.54 14.47 -17.16
C SER A 668 0.30 15.74 -17.37
N ARG A 669 1.62 15.64 -17.15
CA ARG A 669 2.54 16.74 -17.45
C ARG A 669 2.70 16.87 -18.97
N LYS A 670 2.79 18.11 -19.43
CA LYS A 670 2.93 18.44 -20.85
C LYS A 670 4.41 18.52 -21.23
N PRO A 671 4.85 17.87 -22.32
CA PRO A 671 6.23 17.90 -22.80
C PRO A 671 6.72 19.33 -23.05
N LEU A 672 7.97 19.60 -22.68
CA LEU A 672 8.64 20.88 -22.87
C LEU A 672 9.86 20.68 -23.77
N VAL A 673 9.93 21.42 -24.88
CA VAL A 673 11.11 21.48 -25.74
C VAL A 673 11.87 22.79 -25.51
N ALA A 674 13.19 22.69 -25.50
CA ALA A 674 14.09 23.83 -25.58
C ALA A 674 15.20 23.58 -26.61
N GLU A 675 15.53 24.60 -27.39
CA GLU A 675 16.69 24.60 -28.29
C GLU A 675 17.91 25.20 -27.56
N PHE A 676 18.96 24.40 -27.40
CA PHE A 676 20.24 24.78 -26.82
C PHE A 676 21.33 24.85 -27.87
N LEU A 677 22.20 25.86 -27.75
CA LEU A 677 23.40 26.02 -28.57
C LEU A 677 24.61 25.56 -27.77
N PHE A 678 25.38 24.64 -28.35
CA PHE A 678 26.65 24.14 -27.80
C PHE A 678 27.71 24.16 -28.90
N ASN A 679 28.80 24.91 -28.70
CA ASN A 679 29.88 25.05 -29.68
C ASN A 679 29.41 25.41 -31.11
N GLY A 680 28.29 26.12 -31.23
CA GLY A 680 27.69 26.54 -32.51
C GLY A 680 26.69 25.54 -33.11
N ASP A 681 26.58 24.33 -32.55
CA ASP A 681 25.59 23.33 -32.95
C ASP A 681 24.30 23.50 -32.13
N SER A 682 23.16 23.25 -32.77
CA SER A 682 21.84 23.29 -32.15
C SER A 682 21.41 21.89 -31.68
N TYR A 683 20.84 21.81 -30.47
CA TYR A 683 20.28 20.62 -29.85
C TYR A 683 18.87 20.92 -29.33
N HIS A 684 17.89 20.19 -29.84
CA HIS A 684 16.51 20.26 -29.38
C HIS A 684 16.32 19.21 -28.29
N VAL A 685 16.19 19.67 -27.05
CA VAL A 685 16.02 18.78 -25.89
C VAL A 685 14.56 18.85 -25.45
N ILE A 686 13.90 17.69 -25.39
CA ILE A 686 12.50 17.52 -25.02
C ILE A 686 12.47 16.78 -23.69
N VAL A 687 12.03 17.45 -22.62
CA VAL A 687 11.82 16.83 -21.31
C VAL A 687 10.35 16.44 -21.16
N ASN A 688 10.13 15.20 -20.71
CA ASN A 688 8.83 14.56 -20.64
C ASN A 688 8.59 14.02 -19.24
N HIS A 689 7.32 13.95 -18.87
CA HIS A 689 6.90 13.24 -17.67
C HIS A 689 5.51 12.65 -17.93
N PHE A 690 5.45 11.42 -18.44
CA PHE A 690 4.18 10.82 -18.86
C PHE A 690 3.32 10.42 -17.66
N ASN A 691 2.04 10.10 -17.90
CA ASN A 691 1.15 9.65 -16.85
C ASN A 691 1.67 8.37 -16.18
N SER A 692 1.52 8.31 -14.85
CA SER A 692 2.01 7.17 -14.07
C SER A 692 1.29 5.86 -14.43
N LYS A 693 1.87 4.75 -13.99
CA LYS A 693 1.29 3.41 -14.12
C LYS A 693 0.17 3.13 -13.09
N GLY A 694 -0.28 4.16 -12.36
CA GLY A 694 -1.36 4.03 -11.37
C GLY A 694 -2.67 3.61 -12.02
N GLY A 695 -3.39 2.68 -11.38
CA GLY A 695 -4.64 2.10 -11.88
C GLY A 695 -4.46 0.93 -12.87
N ASP A 696 -3.22 0.55 -13.19
CA ASP A 696 -2.93 -0.75 -13.81
C ASP A 696 -3.17 -1.89 -12.81
N GLY A 697 -3.55 -3.06 -13.34
CA GLY A 697 -3.68 -4.26 -12.51
C GLY A 697 -2.35 -4.72 -11.90
N ALA A 698 -2.42 -5.44 -10.79
CA ALA A 698 -1.27 -6.06 -10.15
C ALA A 698 -0.93 -7.42 -10.79
N ASP A 699 0.34 -7.82 -10.71
CA ASP A 699 0.80 -9.09 -11.28
C ASP A 699 0.09 -10.29 -10.62
N PHE A 700 -0.14 -10.26 -9.31
CA PHE A 700 -0.85 -11.31 -8.55
C PHE A 700 -2.33 -10.96 -8.27
N GLY A 701 -2.97 -10.18 -9.14
CA GLY A 701 -4.39 -9.84 -9.00
C GLY A 701 -5.33 -10.92 -9.57
N LYS A 702 -6.61 -10.83 -9.25
CA LYS A 702 -7.65 -11.77 -9.74
C LYS A 702 -8.02 -11.64 -11.22
N ASN A 703 -7.48 -10.64 -11.91
CA ASN A 703 -7.74 -10.42 -13.34
C ASN A 703 -6.48 -10.78 -14.12
N GLN A 704 -6.46 -11.98 -14.71
CA GLN A 704 -5.36 -12.47 -15.53
C GLN A 704 -5.81 -12.65 -16.99
N PRO A 705 -5.02 -12.23 -18.00
CA PRO A 705 -3.76 -11.50 -17.86
C PRO A 705 -3.97 -10.05 -17.36
N VAL A 706 -2.92 -9.47 -16.77
CA VAL A 706 -2.94 -8.12 -16.18
C VAL A 706 -3.39 -7.05 -17.18
N VAL A 707 -4.41 -6.27 -16.82
CA VAL A 707 -4.89 -5.14 -17.62
C VAL A 707 -4.14 -3.85 -17.27
N ARG A 708 -3.40 -3.28 -18.24
CA ARG A 708 -2.61 -2.04 -18.07
C ARG A 708 -3.34 -0.81 -18.63
N LYS A 709 -4.41 -0.36 -17.97
CA LYS A 709 -5.29 0.70 -18.49
C LYS A 709 -4.58 2.04 -18.74
N SER A 710 -3.55 2.34 -17.96
CA SER A 710 -2.82 3.61 -18.02
C SER A 710 -1.97 3.76 -19.30
N GLU A 711 -1.64 2.66 -20.00
CA GLU A 711 -0.78 2.70 -21.19
C GLU A 711 -1.46 3.35 -22.40
N VAL A 712 -2.80 3.35 -22.46
CA VAL A 712 -3.55 3.95 -23.57
C VAL A 712 -3.23 5.44 -23.68
N GLN A 713 -3.19 6.14 -22.55
CA GLN A 713 -2.82 7.55 -22.50
C GLN A 713 -1.34 7.74 -22.86
N ARG A 714 -0.44 6.88 -22.35
CA ARG A 714 0.99 6.93 -22.69
C ARG A 714 1.24 6.73 -24.19
N HIS A 715 0.54 5.79 -24.84
CA HIS A 715 0.61 5.60 -26.29
C HIS A 715 0.21 6.86 -27.05
N ALA A 716 -0.87 7.54 -26.63
CA ALA A 716 -1.32 8.76 -27.27
C ALA A 716 -0.30 9.91 -27.10
N ILE A 717 0.24 10.08 -25.88
CA ILE A 717 1.28 11.08 -25.61
C ILE A 717 2.56 10.77 -26.41
N ALA A 718 2.98 9.51 -26.50
CA ALA A 718 4.13 9.10 -27.29
C ALA A 718 3.97 9.46 -28.77
N ASN A 719 2.78 9.29 -29.35
CA ASN A 719 2.50 9.72 -30.72
C ASN A 719 2.65 11.24 -30.86
N ILE A 720 2.07 12.03 -29.95
CA ILE A 720 2.16 13.50 -29.98
C ILE A 720 3.62 13.98 -29.96
N VAL A 721 4.45 13.40 -29.08
CA VAL A 721 5.88 13.75 -29.01
C VAL A 721 6.60 13.29 -30.27
N GLN A 722 6.33 12.10 -30.79
CA GLN A 722 7.00 11.59 -31.99
C GLN A 722 6.59 12.33 -33.26
N ASP A 723 5.35 12.81 -33.36
CA ASP A 723 4.89 13.66 -34.46
C ASP A 723 5.69 14.96 -34.47
N PHE A 724 5.89 15.59 -33.31
CA PHE A 724 6.72 16.78 -33.18
C PHE A 724 8.21 16.51 -33.48
N VAL A 725 8.75 15.35 -33.05
CA VAL A 725 10.10 14.93 -33.44
C VAL A 725 10.19 14.79 -34.95
N SER A 726 9.18 14.21 -35.60
CA SER A 726 9.14 14.03 -37.06
C SER A 726 9.05 15.36 -37.81
N GLU A 727 8.30 16.33 -37.28
CA GLU A 727 8.29 17.72 -37.74
C GLU A 727 9.69 18.34 -37.65
N LEU A 728 10.36 18.24 -36.51
CA LEU A 728 11.75 18.69 -36.33
C LEU A 728 12.74 18.01 -37.28
N LYS A 729 12.60 16.71 -37.54
CA LYS A 729 13.47 15.99 -38.48
C LYS A 729 13.26 16.45 -39.92
N THR A 730 12.05 16.86 -40.26
CA THR A 730 11.66 17.29 -41.61
C THR A 730 12.06 18.74 -41.87
N GLU A 731 11.68 19.65 -40.98
CA GLU A 731 11.87 21.10 -41.14
C GLU A 731 13.29 21.56 -40.77
N VAL A 732 13.99 20.83 -39.90
CA VAL A 732 15.37 21.11 -39.47
C VAL A 732 16.27 19.98 -39.92
N LYS A 733 16.78 20.06 -41.15
CA LYS A 733 17.65 19.04 -41.73
C LYS A 733 18.86 18.76 -40.83
N GLY A 734 19.01 17.51 -40.40
CA GLY A 734 20.11 17.09 -39.53
C GLY A 734 19.95 17.50 -38.06
N SER A 735 18.74 17.87 -37.63
CA SER A 735 18.43 18.24 -36.24
C SER A 735 18.96 17.22 -35.23
N ASN A 736 19.68 17.72 -34.23
CA ASN A 736 20.08 16.92 -33.08
C ASN A 736 18.92 16.98 -32.08
N VAL A 737 18.26 15.85 -31.86
CA VAL A 737 17.12 15.75 -30.95
C VAL A 737 17.48 14.83 -29.79
N VAL A 738 17.17 15.27 -28.57
CA VAL A 738 17.27 14.47 -27.35
C VAL A 738 15.90 14.48 -26.69
N VAL A 739 15.28 13.32 -26.55
CA VAL A 739 14.02 13.14 -25.82
C VAL A 739 14.35 12.42 -24.52
N LEU A 740 14.02 13.03 -23.40
CA LEU A 740 14.37 12.50 -22.09
C LEU A 740 13.25 12.69 -21.06
N GLY A 741 13.40 12.04 -19.91
CA GLY A 741 12.51 12.19 -18.77
C GLY A 741 11.99 10.85 -18.24
N ASP A 742 11.09 10.95 -17.26
CA ASP A 742 10.31 9.82 -16.76
C ASP A 742 9.14 9.54 -17.72
N LEU A 743 9.28 8.52 -18.55
CA LEU A 743 8.26 8.13 -19.52
C LEU A 743 7.26 7.13 -18.95
N ASN A 744 7.41 6.74 -17.67
CA ASN A 744 6.53 5.82 -16.95
C ASN A 744 6.25 4.51 -17.68
N ASP A 745 7.19 4.04 -18.49
CA ASP A 745 7.05 2.78 -19.21
C ASP A 745 8.40 2.17 -19.57
N PHE A 746 8.39 0.89 -19.92
CA PHE A 746 9.62 0.11 -20.07
C PHE A 746 10.27 0.28 -21.45
N GLN A 747 11.58 0.07 -21.54
CA GLN A 747 12.36 0.15 -22.78
C GLN A 747 11.82 -0.76 -23.91
N PHE A 748 11.18 -1.87 -23.55
CA PHE A 748 10.57 -2.84 -24.46
C PHE A 748 9.05 -2.65 -24.64
N SER A 749 8.47 -1.58 -24.10
CA SER A 749 7.03 -1.34 -24.17
C SER A 749 6.62 -0.78 -25.53
N LYS A 750 5.34 -0.93 -25.86
CA LYS A 750 4.75 -0.34 -27.06
C LYS A 750 4.80 1.20 -27.05
N THR A 751 4.72 1.84 -25.87
CA THR A 751 4.93 3.30 -25.71
C THR A 751 6.28 3.72 -26.25
N LEU A 752 7.34 3.01 -25.86
CA LEU A 752 8.70 3.32 -26.29
C LEU A 752 8.92 3.00 -27.76
N ASP A 753 8.27 1.96 -28.30
CA ASP A 753 8.30 1.68 -29.74
C ASP A 753 7.65 2.79 -30.58
N ILE A 754 6.50 3.32 -30.12
CA ILE A 754 5.83 4.47 -30.74
C ILE A 754 6.74 5.70 -30.69
N LEU A 755 7.25 6.04 -29.50
CA LEU A 755 8.07 7.23 -29.31
C LEU A 755 9.37 7.16 -30.12
N LYS A 756 10.00 5.98 -30.19
CA LYS A 756 11.22 5.75 -30.96
C LYS A 756 10.99 6.00 -32.46
N GLY A 757 9.95 5.37 -33.00
CA GLY A 757 9.69 5.30 -34.45
C GLY A 757 10.97 5.04 -35.26
N ASP A 758 11.09 5.70 -36.42
CA ASP A 758 12.27 5.57 -37.30
C ASP A 758 13.36 6.61 -37.02
N ASN A 759 13.09 7.59 -36.15
CA ASN A 759 13.91 8.79 -36.00
C ASN A 759 14.88 8.74 -34.82
N LEU A 760 14.52 7.99 -33.76
CA LEU A 760 15.24 7.99 -32.49
C LEU A 760 15.83 6.62 -32.18
N TRP A 761 16.81 6.63 -31.28
CA TRP A 761 17.42 5.46 -30.66
C TRP A 761 17.37 5.61 -29.15
N ASN A 762 16.93 4.57 -28.43
CA ASN A 762 16.91 4.57 -26.97
C ASN A 762 18.29 4.16 -26.45
N THR A 763 18.96 5.05 -25.72
CA THR A 763 20.34 4.80 -25.25
C THR A 763 20.43 3.77 -24.12
N VAL A 764 19.30 3.38 -23.54
CA VAL A 764 19.20 2.26 -22.59
C VAL A 764 19.53 0.92 -23.26
N ASP A 765 19.23 0.77 -24.55
CA ASP A 765 19.46 -0.48 -25.29
C ASP A 765 20.96 -0.77 -25.53
N ASP A 766 21.82 0.23 -25.36
CA ASP A 766 23.28 0.09 -25.46
C ASP A 766 23.94 -0.29 -24.12
N LEU A 767 23.20 -0.24 -23.00
CA LEU A 767 23.71 -0.60 -21.67
C LEU A 767 23.74 -2.13 -21.48
N PRO A 768 24.65 -2.67 -20.65
CA PRO A 768 24.57 -4.04 -20.17
C PRO A 768 23.21 -4.33 -19.53
N GLU A 769 22.64 -5.52 -19.74
CA GLU A 769 21.29 -5.85 -19.25
C GLU A 769 21.15 -5.70 -17.73
N SER A 770 22.20 -6.02 -16.97
CA SER A 770 22.24 -5.87 -15.50
C SER A 770 22.26 -4.41 -15.01
N GLU A 771 22.43 -3.45 -15.92
CA GLU A 771 22.48 -2.00 -15.65
C GLU A 771 21.26 -1.27 -16.25
N ARG A 772 20.32 -2.01 -16.87
CA ARG A 772 19.08 -1.44 -17.45
C ARG A 772 18.00 -1.28 -16.39
N TYR A 773 18.21 -0.37 -15.44
CA TYR A 773 17.19 0.01 -14.47
C TYR A 773 17.43 1.44 -13.97
N SER A 774 16.34 2.17 -13.78
CA SER A 774 16.33 3.48 -13.10
C SER A 774 15.42 3.49 -11.88
N TYR A 775 14.65 2.43 -11.65
CA TYR A 775 13.62 2.38 -10.63
C TYR A 775 13.49 0.94 -10.08
N ILE A 776 13.27 0.81 -8.77
CA ILE A 776 13.00 -0.49 -8.13
C ILE A 776 11.61 -0.46 -7.51
N TYR A 777 10.70 -1.25 -8.06
CA TYR A 777 9.33 -1.39 -7.57
C TYR A 777 9.09 -2.80 -7.09
N ASN A 778 8.67 -2.96 -5.83
CA ASN A 778 8.34 -4.28 -5.27
C ASN A 778 9.48 -5.31 -5.44
N GLY A 779 10.75 -4.87 -5.49
CA GLY A 779 11.89 -5.74 -5.73
C GLY A 779 12.13 -6.17 -7.17
N ASN A 780 11.51 -5.49 -8.15
CA ASN A 780 11.87 -5.55 -9.56
C ASN A 780 12.70 -4.33 -9.96
N ALA A 781 13.86 -4.56 -10.56
CA ALA A 781 14.62 -3.52 -11.22
C ALA A 781 14.06 -3.27 -12.62
N GLN A 782 13.65 -2.03 -12.90
CA GLN A 782 12.95 -1.65 -14.12
C GLN A 782 13.38 -0.25 -14.59
N VAL A 783 13.14 0.04 -15.87
CA VAL A 783 13.45 1.34 -16.48
C VAL A 783 12.17 2.14 -16.62
N LEU A 784 12.16 3.36 -16.12
CA LEU A 784 11.11 4.36 -16.40
C LEU A 784 11.70 5.65 -16.96
N ASP A 785 12.96 5.94 -16.64
CA ASP A 785 13.70 7.11 -17.11
C ASP A 785 14.49 6.76 -18.36
N HIS A 786 14.28 7.53 -19.42
CA HIS A 786 14.91 7.29 -20.70
C HIS A 786 15.64 8.51 -21.22
N ILE A 787 16.63 8.25 -22.07
CA ILE A 787 17.20 9.24 -22.98
C ILE A 787 17.23 8.61 -24.38
N LEU A 788 16.35 9.10 -25.26
CA LEU A 788 16.33 8.78 -26.67
C LEU A 788 17.02 9.90 -27.44
N ILE A 789 17.79 9.54 -28.46
CA ILE A 789 18.56 10.48 -29.28
C ILE A 789 18.26 10.27 -30.75
N SER A 790 18.32 11.34 -31.55
CA SER A 790 18.19 11.19 -33.00
C SER A 790 19.28 10.28 -33.56
N ASN A 791 18.94 9.45 -34.55
CA ASN A 791 19.81 8.39 -35.07
C ASN A 791 21.19 8.88 -35.53
N ASN A 792 21.31 10.15 -35.98
CA ASN A 792 22.58 10.76 -36.36
C ASN A 792 23.57 10.96 -35.19
N LEU A 793 23.08 10.97 -33.95
CA LEU A 793 23.89 11.14 -32.74
C LEU A 793 24.42 9.80 -32.19
N LYS A 794 23.79 8.67 -32.52
CA LYS A 794 24.09 7.36 -31.92
C LYS A 794 25.58 7.02 -31.88
N SER A 795 26.30 7.23 -32.98
CA SER A 795 27.73 6.89 -33.06
C SER A 795 28.67 7.86 -32.30
N TYR A 796 28.13 8.91 -31.69
CA TYR A 796 28.88 9.94 -30.97
C TYR A 796 28.52 10.00 -29.48
N THR A 797 27.54 9.19 -29.06
CA THR A 797 26.95 9.24 -27.73
C THR A 797 27.38 8.04 -26.90
N SER A 798 27.70 8.30 -25.64
CA SER A 798 27.76 7.29 -24.57
C SER A 798 26.68 7.58 -23.54
N SER A 799 26.04 6.56 -22.99
CA SER A 799 25.01 6.64 -21.96
C SER A 799 25.43 5.94 -20.67
N ASP A 800 24.76 6.31 -19.58
CA ASP A 800 24.89 5.72 -18.25
C ASP A 800 23.58 5.94 -17.47
N ILE A 801 23.21 4.99 -16.62
CA ILE A 801 22.19 5.19 -15.57
C ILE A 801 22.91 5.10 -14.23
N VAL A 802 22.84 6.18 -13.46
CA VAL A 802 23.70 6.36 -12.29
C VAL A 802 22.96 5.86 -11.06
N ASN A 803 23.13 4.58 -10.71
CA ASN A 803 22.38 3.90 -9.64
C ASN A 803 22.77 4.38 -8.22
N ILE A 804 22.20 5.51 -7.81
CA ILE A 804 22.50 6.20 -6.54
C ILE A 804 21.29 6.32 -5.60
N ASN A 805 20.11 5.96 -6.09
CA ASN A 805 18.82 6.23 -5.47
C ASN A 805 18.00 4.94 -5.31
N SER A 806 17.59 4.29 -6.40
CA SER A 806 16.54 3.25 -6.40
C SER A 806 16.85 2.01 -5.56
N GLU A 807 18.14 1.71 -5.34
CA GLU A 807 18.62 0.58 -4.54
C GLU A 807 18.78 0.88 -3.05
N TYR A 808 18.53 2.11 -2.61
CA TYR A 808 18.94 2.64 -1.31
C TYR A 808 17.76 3.20 -0.52
N MET A 809 17.86 3.13 0.81
CA MET A 809 16.97 3.90 1.67
C MET A 809 17.44 5.37 1.70
N GLU A 810 16.53 6.28 2.09
CA GLU A 810 16.88 7.69 2.32
C GLU A 810 18.08 7.84 3.29
N ALA A 811 18.09 7.04 4.35
CA ALA A 811 19.15 7.04 5.36
C ALA A 811 20.52 6.56 4.83
N ASP A 812 20.57 6.00 3.62
CA ASP A 812 21.79 5.60 2.92
C ASP A 812 22.18 6.60 1.80
N GLY A 813 21.48 7.74 1.74
CA GLY A 813 21.74 8.83 0.81
C GLY A 813 20.82 8.88 -0.40
N SER A 814 19.75 8.08 -0.46
CA SER A 814 18.80 8.17 -1.57
C SER A 814 18.10 9.55 -1.58
N ALA A 815 18.10 10.19 -2.75
CA ALA A 815 17.49 11.50 -2.96
C ALA A 815 16.12 11.42 -3.63
N SER A 816 15.81 10.30 -4.28
CA SER A 816 14.61 10.02 -5.07
C SER A 816 14.40 8.51 -5.10
N ASP A 817 13.24 8.03 -5.49
CA ASP A 817 13.01 6.65 -5.87
C ASP A 817 13.56 6.32 -7.28
N HIS A 818 13.92 7.34 -8.08
CA HIS A 818 14.50 7.21 -9.41
C HIS A 818 16.02 7.49 -9.46
N ASP A 819 16.73 6.71 -10.25
CA ASP A 819 18.12 6.95 -10.62
C ASP A 819 18.20 7.89 -11.84
N PRO A 820 19.10 8.89 -11.85
CA PRO A 820 19.26 9.75 -13.01
C PRO A 820 19.98 9.04 -14.17
N ALA A 821 19.58 9.38 -15.39
CA ALA A 821 20.24 8.95 -16.61
C ALA A 821 21.07 10.10 -17.19
N ILE A 822 22.19 9.79 -17.84
CA ILE A 822 23.05 10.79 -18.47
C ILE A 822 23.64 10.29 -19.78
N ILE A 823 23.73 11.19 -20.76
CA ILE A 823 24.46 10.98 -22.00
C ILE A 823 25.60 11.98 -22.13
N SER A 824 26.62 11.59 -22.88
CA SER A 824 27.65 12.49 -23.38
C SER A 824 27.82 12.34 -24.88
N ILE A 825 27.59 13.44 -25.58
CA ILE A 825 27.66 13.55 -27.03
C ILE A 825 28.98 14.23 -27.39
N GLN A 826 29.82 13.52 -28.15
CA GLN A 826 31.02 14.14 -28.72
C GLN A 826 30.62 15.13 -29.82
N GLY A 827 30.80 16.42 -29.58
CA GLY A 827 30.65 17.43 -30.62
C GLY A 827 31.67 17.21 -31.73
N ALA A 828 31.29 17.55 -32.97
CA ALA A 828 32.27 17.64 -34.05
C ALA A 828 33.26 18.75 -33.66
N GLU A 829 34.56 18.44 -33.56
CA GLU A 829 35.52 19.52 -33.33
C GLU A 829 35.40 20.52 -34.48
N THR A 830 35.25 21.80 -34.12
CA THR A 830 35.12 22.88 -35.09
C THR A 830 36.28 22.81 -36.06
N ALA A 831 35.96 22.69 -37.35
CA ALA A 831 36.97 22.60 -38.38
C ALA A 831 37.77 23.91 -38.39
N VAL A 832 39.07 23.85 -38.09
CA VAL A 832 39.93 25.02 -38.07
C VAL A 832 40.17 25.45 -39.53
N PRO A 833 39.71 26.64 -39.97
CA PRO A 833 39.96 27.13 -41.33
C PRO A 833 41.43 27.55 -41.46
N VAL A 834 42.14 27.09 -42.48
CA VAL A 834 43.59 27.34 -42.61
C VAL A 834 44.07 27.28 -44.05
N LYS A 835 45.17 27.99 -44.30
CA LYS A 835 46.10 27.70 -45.40
C LYS A 835 47.43 27.23 -44.82
N GLY A 836 48.04 26.20 -45.40
CA GLY A 836 49.39 25.77 -45.04
C GLY A 836 49.47 24.78 -43.89
N LYS A 837 48.98 25.08 -42.68
CA LYS A 837 49.04 24.15 -41.55
C LYS A 837 47.91 24.37 -40.55
N ALA A 838 47.19 23.30 -40.18
CA ALA A 838 46.25 23.29 -39.05
C ALA A 838 46.60 22.20 -38.05
N GLU A 839 46.20 22.40 -36.79
CA GLU A 839 46.37 21.45 -35.70
C GLU A 839 45.09 21.43 -34.87
N VAL A 840 44.60 20.22 -34.55
CA VAL A 840 43.46 20.00 -33.66
C VAL A 840 43.76 18.78 -32.77
N GLY A 841 43.82 19.01 -31.45
CA GLY A 841 44.21 18.01 -30.48
C GLY A 841 45.61 17.44 -30.75
N ILE A 842 45.69 16.10 -30.90
CA ILE A 842 46.95 15.39 -31.21
C ILE A 842 47.20 15.25 -32.72
N TRP A 843 46.40 15.89 -33.56
CA TRP A 843 46.46 15.76 -35.02
C TRP A 843 46.81 17.08 -35.66
N ARG A 844 47.60 17.06 -36.72
CA ARG A 844 47.84 18.23 -37.56
C ARG A 844 47.84 17.88 -39.03
N ALA A 845 47.40 18.82 -39.85
CA ALA A 845 47.47 18.80 -41.29
C ALA A 845 48.52 19.80 -41.75
N VAL A 846 49.49 19.34 -42.53
CA VAL A 846 50.56 20.18 -43.07
C VAL A 846 50.51 20.10 -44.59
N GLN A 847 50.33 21.23 -45.26
CA GLN A 847 50.40 21.34 -46.71
C GLN A 847 51.83 21.71 -47.13
N LYS A 848 52.42 20.91 -48.03
CA LYS A 848 53.69 21.22 -48.72
C LYS A 848 53.45 21.15 -50.22
N GLY A 849 53.37 22.32 -50.86
CA GLY A 849 52.94 22.41 -52.26
C GLY A 849 51.50 21.92 -52.42
N LYS A 850 51.30 20.89 -53.26
CA LYS A 850 49.98 20.29 -53.52
C LYS A 850 49.62 19.14 -52.57
N HIS A 851 50.62 18.61 -51.85
CA HIS A 851 50.46 17.48 -50.95
C HIS A 851 50.04 17.96 -49.56
N ILE A 852 49.14 17.22 -48.93
CA ILE A 852 48.69 17.47 -47.56
C ILE A 852 48.99 16.22 -46.75
N PHE A 853 49.72 16.41 -45.65
CA PHE A 853 50.11 15.38 -44.72
C PHE A 853 49.24 15.48 -43.48
N ILE A 854 48.70 14.36 -43.02
CA ILE A 854 48.15 14.25 -41.68
C ILE A 854 49.20 13.63 -40.79
N GLU A 855 49.49 14.27 -39.67
CA GLU A 855 50.48 13.85 -38.69
C GLU A 855 49.83 13.74 -37.31
N ARG A 856 50.25 12.75 -36.52
CA ARG A 856 49.81 12.53 -35.14
C ARG A 856 50.96 12.84 -34.18
N LYS A 857 50.66 13.47 -33.05
CA LYS A 857 51.62 13.70 -31.98
C LYS A 857 51.86 12.40 -31.20
N LEU A 858 53.11 11.96 -31.14
CA LEU A 858 53.57 10.82 -30.35
C LEU A 858 54.73 11.29 -29.46
N GLY A 859 54.44 11.51 -28.18
CA GLY A 859 55.38 12.14 -27.24
C GLY A 859 55.70 13.59 -27.63
N ARG A 860 56.99 13.90 -27.82
CA ARG A 860 57.46 15.23 -28.27
C ARG A 860 57.52 15.39 -29.80
N ASN A 861 57.34 14.29 -30.56
CA ASN A 861 57.51 14.28 -32.01
C ASN A 861 56.15 14.18 -32.73
N TRP A 862 56.16 14.56 -34.01
CA TRP A 862 55.03 14.42 -34.92
C TRP A 862 55.36 13.36 -35.95
N ASP A 863 54.57 12.29 -35.97
CA ASP A 863 54.75 11.21 -36.93
C ASP A 863 53.70 11.32 -38.04
N LYS A 864 54.15 11.17 -39.29
CA LYS A 864 53.29 11.17 -40.46
C LYS A 864 52.36 9.95 -40.41
N ALA A 865 51.07 10.24 -40.31
CA ALA A 865 50.02 9.24 -40.40
C ALA A 865 49.67 8.96 -41.86
N SER A 866 49.29 9.99 -42.63
CA SER A 866 48.88 9.80 -44.03
C SER A 866 49.24 10.99 -44.92
N GLU A 867 49.08 10.81 -46.22
CA GLU A 867 49.28 11.81 -47.26
C GLU A 867 48.16 11.72 -48.32
N THR A 868 47.81 12.83 -48.95
CA THR A 868 46.82 12.87 -50.03
C THR A 868 47.32 12.22 -51.32
N HIS A 869 46.46 11.43 -51.97
CA HIS A 869 46.70 10.91 -53.32
C HIS A 869 46.63 12.02 -54.38
N ALA A 870 47.17 11.77 -55.58
CA ALA A 870 47.30 12.80 -56.64
C ALA A 870 45.98 13.50 -57.03
N ASP A 871 44.85 12.78 -56.93
CA ASP A 871 43.50 13.28 -57.17
C ASP A 871 42.90 14.06 -55.98
N GLN A 872 43.46 13.87 -54.79
CA GLN A 872 43.07 14.50 -53.52
C GLN A 872 43.96 15.70 -53.16
N GLN A 873 45.01 15.96 -53.92
CA GLN A 873 45.94 17.07 -53.72
C GLN A 873 45.31 18.43 -54.08
N GLY A 874 45.75 19.50 -53.41
CA GLY A 874 45.21 20.84 -53.63
C GLY A 874 45.41 21.79 -52.45
N GLU A 875 44.42 22.65 -52.20
CA GLU A 875 44.41 23.62 -51.10
C GLU A 875 43.75 23.00 -49.87
N LEU A 876 44.50 22.87 -48.76
CA LEU A 876 43.92 22.55 -47.46
C LEU A 876 43.00 23.70 -47.07
N LEU A 877 41.76 23.41 -46.75
CA LEU A 877 40.78 24.40 -46.32
C LEU A 877 40.53 24.32 -44.81
N ALA A 878 40.42 23.10 -44.29
CA ALA A 878 40.14 22.89 -42.87
C ALA A 878 40.63 21.54 -42.36
N LEU A 879 40.87 21.44 -41.05
CA LEU A 879 41.11 20.20 -40.30
C LEU A 879 40.14 20.13 -39.12
N ARG A 880 39.58 18.94 -38.87
CA ARG A 880 38.85 18.61 -37.64
C ARG A 880 39.19 17.21 -37.16
N VAL A 881 38.90 16.88 -35.91
CA VAL A 881 38.83 15.49 -35.44
C VAL A 881 37.38 15.16 -35.10
N SER A 882 36.93 14.01 -35.55
CA SER A 882 35.62 13.47 -35.19
C SER A 882 35.77 11.96 -34.95
N GLN A 883 35.17 11.45 -33.87
CA GLN A 883 35.33 10.05 -33.44
C GLN A 883 36.82 9.63 -33.30
N GLY A 884 37.68 10.55 -32.86
CA GLY A 884 39.13 10.31 -32.71
C GLY A 884 39.90 10.19 -34.05
N ARG A 885 39.23 10.38 -35.19
CA ARG A 885 39.81 10.34 -36.53
C ARG A 885 39.93 11.75 -37.10
N PRO A 886 41.07 12.11 -37.70
CA PRO A 886 41.23 13.40 -38.36
C PRO A 886 40.52 13.39 -39.71
N TYR A 887 39.84 14.50 -40.00
CA TYR A 887 39.24 14.81 -41.29
C TYR A 887 39.80 16.12 -41.82
N ILE A 888 40.19 16.12 -43.08
CA ILE A 888 40.64 17.33 -43.77
C ILE A 888 39.70 17.68 -44.91
N GLN A 889 39.41 18.96 -45.07
CA GLN A 889 38.73 19.50 -46.23
C GLN A 889 39.79 19.99 -47.21
N VAL A 890 39.70 19.54 -48.46
CA VAL A 890 40.65 19.90 -49.50
C VAL A 890 39.91 20.39 -50.72
N LYS A 891 40.31 21.55 -51.25
CA LYS A 891 39.96 21.95 -52.61
C LYS A 891 40.96 21.35 -53.56
N THR A 892 40.56 20.28 -54.23
CA THR A 892 41.42 19.52 -55.15
C THR A 892 41.95 20.38 -56.29
N ILE A 893 43.03 19.93 -56.95
CA ILE A 893 43.56 20.55 -58.17
C ILE A 893 42.54 20.63 -59.32
N LYS A 894 41.48 19.81 -59.30
CA LYS A 894 40.38 19.85 -60.26
C LYS A 894 39.26 20.84 -59.85
N GLY A 895 39.46 21.59 -58.78
CA GLY A 895 38.51 22.59 -58.26
C GLY A 895 37.39 22.02 -57.39
N LYS A 896 37.30 20.69 -57.21
CA LYS A 896 36.30 20.05 -56.35
C LYS A 896 36.71 20.17 -54.87
N THR A 897 35.82 20.65 -54.02
CA THR A 897 35.99 20.59 -52.56
C THR A 897 35.53 19.22 -52.06
N ILE A 898 36.40 18.50 -51.36
CA ILE A 898 36.11 17.16 -50.81
C ILE A 898 36.55 17.07 -49.35
N TRP A 899 35.90 16.20 -48.59
CA TRP A 899 36.34 15.80 -47.25
C TRP A 899 37.01 14.44 -47.30
N LEU A 900 38.14 14.32 -46.61
CA LEU A 900 38.94 13.12 -46.53
C LEU A 900 39.05 12.69 -45.06
N GLU A 901 38.81 11.41 -44.78
CA GLU A 901 38.95 10.79 -43.47
C GLU A 901 40.21 9.93 -43.42
N LEU A 902 40.92 9.93 -42.28
CA LEU A 902 41.91 8.90 -42.01
C LEU A 902 41.24 7.57 -41.59
N SER A 903 41.22 6.61 -42.51
CA SER A 903 40.66 5.25 -42.35
C SER A 903 41.70 4.23 -41.85
N ASN A 904 41.25 2.97 -41.66
CA ASN A 904 42.07 1.86 -41.13
C ASN A 904 43.45 1.77 -41.81
N LYS A 905 44.51 1.60 -41.00
CA LYS A 905 45.91 1.55 -41.43
C LYS A 905 46.44 2.85 -42.05
N TYR A 906 45.95 3.99 -41.58
CA TYR A 906 46.46 5.33 -41.90
C TYR A 906 46.33 5.76 -43.37
N LYS A 907 45.20 5.45 -44.01
CA LYS A 907 44.91 5.89 -45.39
C LYS A 907 43.83 6.96 -45.43
N LEU A 908 44.03 8.00 -46.23
CA LEU A 908 42.97 8.98 -46.51
C LEU A 908 41.96 8.44 -47.52
N THR A 909 40.68 8.45 -47.13
CA THR A 909 39.55 8.07 -47.98
C THR A 909 38.60 9.25 -48.14
N GLU A 910 38.21 9.54 -49.39
CA GLU A 910 37.14 10.51 -49.66
C GLU A 910 35.84 10.02 -49.02
N THR A 911 35.18 10.89 -48.27
CA THR A 911 33.97 10.56 -47.53
C THR A 911 32.88 11.59 -47.78
N THR A 912 31.66 11.10 -47.99
CA THR A 912 30.44 11.91 -48.11
C THR A 912 29.83 12.26 -46.76
N LYS A 913 30.36 11.72 -45.65
CA LYS A 913 29.81 11.89 -44.29
C LYS A 913 29.76 13.34 -43.79
N TYR A 914 30.37 14.28 -44.51
CA TYR A 914 30.49 15.66 -44.09
C TYR A 914 30.27 16.58 -45.25
N GLN A 915 29.01 16.78 -45.62
CA GLN A 915 28.61 17.90 -46.46
C GLN A 915 27.67 18.79 -45.68
#